data_AF-A0A7U9R3L5-F1
#
_entry.id   AF-A0A7U9R3L5-F1
#
_cell.length_a   1.000
_cell.length_b   1.000
_cell.length_c   1.000
_cell.angle_alpha   90.00
_cell.angle_beta   90.00
_cell.angle_gamma   90.00
#
_symmetry.space_group_name_H-M   'P 1'
#
loop_
_entity.id
_entity.type
_entity.pdbx_description
1 polymer ?
#
loop_
_entity_poly.entity_id
_entity_poly.type
_entity_poly.pdbx_seq_one_letter_code
_entity_poly.pdbx_strand_id
1 'polypeptide(L)'
;MDKISFWNRRSTKIIWGISAFIAALILIRILLPNREYCYEVNTSFQEGVPLEAYPVYEGIRLPPGVYRVELTYSCSTDMQNLCTMKDDSVFTKGLLTHGDFFYSGLSRAGFHMWLFENADAMRLQIKYCGQGELRIDKLYIYETDQLWTMCLTIHLFITALLLAAGYFRLYVRTFPLSGEVKNVVFALSVLALLASAPYMTGSVASGADLSYHLHRIEGIKDGILSGQFPVRLEPEWVHGYGYANGIFYCGTLLLFPALLRIIGFPVIFSYSCYCVALNIFTILISYYSFYGIFRSRYIGAAGSALYTMSVFRIYKFLITSAVGEASALAFMPLIVYGFWRVFTGEGYGRSCRGSWFPLAFGYAGLIQTHVLSCEITVFLTAILCVVYVKKIFSKERFWELCKGALGALGLSCWFLVPFVDYFLREDMHVKHVWARPIQDRGLYLAQLLFNWWRFGDNALIGESGMVRSHALGVGFVLGLGFFLFGALWFGGRLSETGVRIWKLGKTAWALGGMLMLMSLELFPWDRIQNSSRLAASLVSSLQFPNRFLGWGSLFLVLLCCCCLYCFWEKKRKRLFFTALVWVLAGLVTSGLYLYDHVGRDQKHLALYNREGMGAGYISGAEYLIQGTREETLLYRDPVVSGGVRVSEYEKGALRAEFVCDNAGREEGYVDLPLLHYYGYRAYAGDGEERLQVCKGDNNVVRVIIPPQSHMKVAVMFVSPWYWRAAEWVSAAAAVWIGICLLRRVKRKGERL
;
A
#
# COMPACT_ATOMS: atom_id res chain seq x y z
N MET A 1 3.41 5.69 -35.87
CA MET A 1 2.87 6.83 -35.08
C MET A 1 2.85 8.12 -35.90
N ASP A 2 3.51 8.16 -37.06
CA ASP A 2 3.71 9.36 -37.89
C ASP A 2 2.47 9.87 -38.64
N LYS A 3 1.35 9.13 -38.60
CA LYS A 3 0.08 9.55 -39.23
C LYS A 3 -0.75 10.53 -38.38
N ILE A 4 -0.48 10.67 -37.08
CA ILE A 4 -1.26 11.55 -36.19
C ILE A 4 -0.42 12.77 -35.80
N SER A 5 -0.60 13.86 -36.53
CA SER A 5 0.04 15.17 -36.25
C SER A 5 -0.65 15.90 -35.08
N PHE A 6 -0.76 15.24 -33.91
CA PHE A 6 -1.49 15.76 -32.74
C PHE A 6 -0.85 17.05 -32.18
N TRP A 7 0.47 17.05 -32.03
CA TRP A 7 1.23 18.15 -31.44
C TRP A 7 1.29 19.40 -32.31
N ASN A 8 1.09 19.27 -33.63
CA ASN A 8 1.10 20.40 -34.55
C ASN A 8 -0.24 21.12 -34.67
N ARG A 9 -1.33 20.56 -34.12
CA ARG A 9 -2.66 21.19 -34.19
C ARG A 9 -2.73 22.45 -33.34
N ARG A 10 -3.39 23.48 -33.89
CA ARG A 10 -3.64 24.76 -33.19
C ARG A 10 -4.30 24.56 -31.82
N SER A 11 -5.30 23.68 -31.71
CA SER A 11 -5.97 23.37 -30.44
C SER A 11 -5.01 22.82 -29.38
N THR A 12 -4.10 21.93 -29.77
CA THR A 12 -3.10 21.35 -28.85
C THR A 12 -2.12 22.41 -28.38
N LYS A 13 -1.63 23.25 -29.30
CA LYS A 13 -0.72 24.36 -28.97
C LYS A 13 -1.37 25.39 -28.05
N ILE A 14 -2.67 25.69 -28.24
CA ILE A 14 -3.43 26.59 -27.36
C ILE A 14 -3.54 26.01 -25.94
N ILE A 15 -3.93 24.74 -25.80
CA ILE A 15 -4.03 24.08 -24.48
C ILE A 15 -2.67 24.14 -23.76
N TRP A 16 -1.58 23.84 -24.46
CA TRP A 16 -0.23 23.94 -23.90
C TRP A 16 0.17 25.36 -23.52
N GLY A 17 -0.08 26.34 -24.40
CA GLY A 17 0.26 27.74 -24.13
C GLY A 17 -0.47 28.30 -22.91
N ILE A 18 -1.78 28.06 -22.81
CA ILE A 18 -2.58 28.45 -21.63
C ILE A 18 -2.09 27.73 -20.38
N SER A 19 -1.87 26.41 -20.48
CA SER A 19 -1.42 25.62 -19.34
C SER A 19 -0.05 26.07 -18.82
N ALA A 20 0.91 26.34 -19.72
CA ALA A 20 2.24 26.82 -19.38
C ALA A 20 2.18 28.21 -18.72
N PHE A 21 1.33 29.12 -19.21
CA PHE A 21 1.14 30.43 -18.60
C PHE A 21 0.58 30.33 -17.17
N ILE A 22 -0.47 29.53 -16.96
CA ILE A 22 -1.04 29.31 -15.61
C ILE A 22 -0.03 28.65 -14.69
N ALA A 23 0.69 27.62 -15.16
CA ALA A 23 1.73 26.96 -14.38
C ALA A 23 2.85 27.94 -13.98
N ALA A 24 3.25 28.85 -14.87
CA ALA A 24 4.23 29.89 -14.56
C ALA A 24 3.74 30.85 -13.46
N LEU A 25 2.47 31.28 -13.49
CA LEU A 25 1.89 32.12 -12.43
C LEU A 25 1.88 31.41 -11.07
N ILE A 26 1.52 30.12 -11.05
CA ILE A 26 1.52 29.32 -9.81
C ILE A 26 2.96 29.16 -9.28
N LEU A 27 3.93 28.89 -10.17
CA LEU A 27 5.34 28.79 -9.80
C LEU A 27 5.89 30.11 -9.25
N ILE A 28 5.52 31.26 -9.83
CA ILE A 28 5.88 32.57 -9.27
C ILE A 28 5.35 32.70 -7.84
N ARG A 29 4.10 32.29 -7.57
CA ARG A 29 3.53 32.35 -6.22
C ARG A 29 4.23 31.43 -5.22
N ILE A 30 4.67 30.24 -5.64
CA ILE A 30 5.48 29.31 -4.83
C ILE A 30 6.84 29.93 -4.46
N LEU A 31 7.42 30.75 -5.34
CA LEU A 31 8.70 31.40 -5.08
C LEU A 31 8.59 32.67 -4.22
N LEU A 32 7.37 33.17 -3.97
CA LEU A 32 7.16 34.31 -3.08
C LEU A 32 7.24 33.88 -1.62
N PRO A 33 7.78 34.74 -0.73
CA PRO A 33 7.92 34.42 0.68
C PRO A 33 6.54 34.16 1.32
N ASN A 34 6.52 33.15 2.19
CA ASN A 34 5.34 32.76 2.94
C ASN A 34 5.13 33.66 4.16
N ARG A 35 3.87 33.77 4.60
CA ARG A 35 3.50 34.55 5.77
C ARG A 35 3.78 33.78 7.04
N GLU A 36 4.20 34.50 8.07
CA GLU A 36 4.42 33.97 9.41
C GLU A 36 3.60 34.79 10.41
N TYR A 37 2.98 34.10 11.37
CA TYR A 37 2.19 34.70 12.43
C TYR A 37 2.71 34.17 13.77
N CYS A 38 2.99 35.09 14.70
CA CYS A 38 3.50 34.77 16.02
C CYS A 38 2.60 35.42 17.07
N TYR A 39 2.17 34.62 18.04
CA TYR A 39 1.29 35.05 19.13
C TYR A 39 1.86 34.61 20.48
N GLU A 40 1.84 35.52 21.44
CA GLU A 40 2.16 35.24 22.84
C GLU A 40 0.89 34.72 23.53
N VAL A 41 0.97 33.55 24.16
CA VAL A 41 -0.18 32.84 24.72
C VAL A 41 -0.10 32.80 26.26
N ASN A 42 1.06 32.43 26.80
CA ASN A 42 1.37 32.44 28.24
C ASN A 42 0.25 31.91 29.15
N THR A 43 -0.26 30.71 28.85
CA THR A 43 -1.32 30.06 29.64
C THR A 43 -0.78 28.81 30.32
N SER A 44 -1.22 28.59 31.56
CA SER A 44 -0.84 27.41 32.34
C SER A 44 -2.06 26.68 32.89
N PHE A 45 -1.94 25.37 32.95
CA PHE A 45 -2.92 24.43 33.48
C PHE A 45 -2.24 23.68 34.61
N GLN A 46 -2.92 23.63 35.75
CA GLN A 46 -2.49 22.92 36.95
C GLN A 46 -3.40 21.71 37.15
N GLU A 47 -2.86 20.69 37.80
CA GLU A 47 -3.58 19.44 38.06
C GLU A 47 -4.95 19.73 38.72
N GLY A 48 -6.02 19.12 38.19
CA GLY A 48 -7.37 19.45 38.62
C GLY A 48 -8.45 19.09 37.60
N VAL A 49 -9.37 20.04 37.37
CA VAL A 49 -10.58 19.77 36.59
C VAL A 49 -10.25 19.63 35.10
N PRO A 50 -10.69 18.54 34.44
CA PRO A 50 -10.51 18.38 33.00
C PRO A 50 -11.29 19.44 32.22
N LEU A 51 -10.69 19.93 31.13
CA LEU A 51 -11.26 20.91 30.22
C LEU A 51 -11.26 20.32 28.80
N GLU A 52 -12.45 20.04 28.26
CA GLU A 52 -12.57 19.36 26.96
C GLU A 52 -12.25 20.26 25.75
N ALA A 53 -12.48 21.57 25.84
CA ALA A 53 -12.27 22.51 24.73
C ALA A 53 -12.03 23.95 25.24
N TYR A 54 -10.95 24.18 25.98
CA TYR A 54 -10.64 25.50 26.52
C TYR A 54 -9.94 26.37 25.45
N PRO A 55 -10.51 27.52 25.06
CA PRO A 55 -9.87 28.43 24.12
C PRO A 55 -8.74 29.19 24.82
N VAL A 56 -7.54 29.08 24.28
CA VAL A 56 -6.33 29.71 24.88
C VAL A 56 -5.92 30.97 24.10
N TYR A 57 -6.30 31.04 22.83
CA TYR A 57 -6.12 32.23 22.00
C TYR A 57 -7.25 32.30 20.97
N GLU A 58 -7.82 33.49 20.76
CA GLU A 58 -8.96 33.71 19.86
C GLU A 58 -8.73 34.90 18.90
N GLY A 59 -9.56 34.99 17.86
CA GLY A 59 -9.52 36.12 16.92
C GLY A 59 -8.39 36.08 15.90
N ILE A 60 -7.85 34.89 15.61
CA ILE A 60 -6.83 34.70 14.58
C ILE A 60 -7.47 34.84 13.20
N ARG A 61 -6.87 35.68 12.35
CA ARG A 61 -7.32 35.90 10.97
C ARG A 61 -6.33 35.35 9.97
N LEU A 62 -6.77 34.41 9.13
CA LEU A 62 -5.93 33.75 8.14
C LEU A 62 -6.62 33.68 6.78
N PRO A 63 -5.92 33.97 5.67
CA PRO A 63 -6.42 33.71 4.33
C PRO A 63 -6.39 32.21 3.99
N PRO A 64 -7.03 31.76 2.88
CA PRO A 64 -6.90 30.40 2.40
C PRO A 64 -5.44 30.01 2.21
N GLY A 65 -5.06 28.83 2.70
CA GLY A 65 -3.67 28.38 2.76
C GLY A 65 -3.54 26.99 3.37
N VAL A 66 -2.36 26.42 3.22
CA VAL A 66 -1.93 25.27 4.02
C VAL A 66 -0.90 25.77 5.00
N TYR A 67 -1.14 25.55 6.29
CA TYR A 67 -0.35 26.12 7.36
C TYR A 67 0.24 25.02 8.24
N ARG A 68 1.44 25.29 8.76
CA ARG A 68 2.04 24.54 9.85
C ARG A 68 1.88 25.34 11.13
N VAL A 69 1.18 24.76 12.09
CA VAL A 69 0.98 25.34 13.42
C VAL A 69 2.01 24.72 14.35
N GLU A 70 2.74 25.54 15.10
CA GLU A 70 3.70 25.09 16.11
C GLU A 70 3.46 25.80 17.44
N LEU A 71 3.51 25.04 18.53
CA LEU A 71 3.39 25.57 19.89
C LEU A 71 4.65 25.24 20.67
N THR A 72 5.12 26.21 21.45
CA THR A 72 6.14 25.99 22.48
C THR A 72 5.45 25.75 23.82
N TYR A 73 5.85 24.68 24.50
CA TYR A 73 5.20 24.26 25.73
C TYR A 73 6.16 23.51 26.65
N SER A 74 5.72 23.34 27.90
CA SER A 74 6.27 22.38 28.85
C SER A 74 5.12 21.58 29.46
N CYS A 75 5.24 20.25 29.52
CA CYS A 75 4.27 19.41 30.22
C CYS A 75 4.94 18.27 30.98
N SER A 76 4.20 17.72 31.94
CA SER A 76 4.65 16.61 32.80
C SER A 76 4.05 15.26 32.42
N THR A 77 3.15 15.23 31.43
CA THR A 77 2.41 14.03 31.01
C THR A 77 2.55 13.78 29.51
N ASP A 78 2.40 12.53 29.09
CA ASP A 78 2.49 12.09 27.70
C ASP A 78 1.12 11.67 27.16
N MET A 79 0.76 12.19 25.97
CA MET A 79 -0.49 11.86 25.25
C MET A 79 -1.80 12.11 26.03
N GLN A 80 -1.75 12.89 27.11
CA GLN A 80 -2.94 13.23 27.89
C GLN A 80 -3.61 14.50 27.36
N ASN A 81 -2.83 15.48 26.94
CA ASN A 81 -3.32 16.80 26.55
C ASN A 81 -3.19 16.98 25.03
N LEU A 82 -4.15 17.65 24.39
CA LEU A 82 -4.21 17.85 22.94
C LEU A 82 -4.41 19.33 22.60
N CYS A 83 -3.69 19.84 21.61
CA CYS A 83 -3.94 21.15 21.01
C CYS A 83 -4.59 21.02 19.63
N THR A 84 -5.54 21.89 19.30
CA THR A 84 -6.17 21.94 17.97
C THR A 84 -6.58 23.36 17.59
N MET A 85 -6.65 23.63 16.29
CA MET A 85 -7.27 24.85 15.76
C MET A 85 -8.75 24.60 15.48
N LYS A 86 -9.60 25.60 15.77
CA LYS A 86 -11.03 25.55 15.45
C LYS A 86 -11.50 26.90 14.94
N ASP A 87 -12.42 26.89 14.00
CA ASP A 87 -13.20 28.05 13.59
C ASP A 87 -14.63 27.55 13.31
N ASP A 88 -15.64 28.20 13.91
CA ASP A 88 -17.05 27.84 13.73
C ASP A 88 -17.72 28.68 12.62
N SER A 89 -17.00 29.67 12.05
CA SER A 89 -17.50 30.54 10.98
C SER A 89 -17.24 30.01 9.57
N VAL A 90 -16.30 29.08 9.41
CA VAL A 90 -15.95 28.44 8.13
C VAL A 90 -17.02 27.45 7.68
N PHE A 91 -17.20 27.28 6.37
CA PHE A 91 -18.10 26.27 5.81
C PHE A 91 -17.68 24.86 6.23
N THR A 92 -18.60 23.90 6.14
CA THR A 92 -18.33 22.50 6.49
C THR A 92 -17.17 21.93 5.65
N LYS A 93 -16.08 21.51 6.32
CA LYS A 93 -14.79 21.09 5.69
C LYS A 93 -13.96 22.23 5.09
N GLY A 94 -14.24 23.49 5.44
CA GLY A 94 -13.41 24.65 5.11
C GLY A 94 -12.08 24.69 5.86
N LEU A 95 -12.05 24.15 7.08
CA LEU A 95 -10.83 23.90 7.87
C LEU A 95 -10.65 22.40 8.11
N LEU A 96 -9.50 21.85 7.72
CA LEU A 96 -9.12 20.47 7.96
C LEU A 96 -7.91 20.43 8.91
N THR A 97 -8.08 19.84 10.09
CA THR A 97 -7.01 19.63 11.09
C THR A 97 -7.42 18.57 12.11
N HIS A 98 -6.45 17.91 12.75
CA HIS A 98 -6.67 17.06 13.93
C HIS A 98 -5.91 17.49 15.17
N GLY A 99 -5.11 18.58 15.08
CA GLY A 99 -4.27 18.99 16.19
C GLY A 99 -3.09 18.05 16.45
N ASP A 100 -2.45 18.18 17.60
CA ASP A 100 -1.35 17.31 18.07
C ASP A 100 -1.39 17.11 19.59
N PHE A 101 -0.85 15.98 20.05
CA PHE A 101 -0.74 15.66 21.47
C PHE A 101 0.53 16.26 22.07
N PHE A 102 0.47 16.62 23.36
CA PHE A 102 1.65 17.03 24.12
C PHE A 102 2.37 15.81 24.71
N TYR A 103 3.70 15.91 24.76
CA TYR A 103 4.62 14.89 25.27
C TYR A 103 5.64 15.54 26.20
N SER A 104 5.90 14.91 27.34
CA SER A 104 6.81 15.42 28.36
C SER A 104 8.25 15.52 27.87
N GLY A 105 8.65 14.61 26.97
CA GLY A 105 9.97 14.60 26.33
C GLY A 105 10.13 15.54 25.13
N LEU A 106 9.16 16.42 24.85
CA LEU A 106 9.23 17.43 23.80
C LEU A 106 8.93 18.82 24.37
N SER A 107 9.49 19.86 23.75
CA SER A 107 9.21 21.26 24.07
C SER A 107 8.40 21.98 22.97
N ARG A 108 8.11 21.28 21.88
CA ARG A 108 7.36 21.78 20.73
C ARG A 108 6.37 20.74 20.22
N ALA A 109 5.17 21.20 19.90
CA ALA A 109 4.10 20.40 19.29
C ALA A 109 3.75 21.08 17.97
N GLY A 110 3.44 20.30 16.93
CA GLY A 110 3.16 20.92 15.64
C GLY A 110 2.40 20.04 14.68
N PHE A 111 1.46 20.65 13.98
CA PHE A 111 0.56 19.95 13.05
C PHE A 111 0.25 20.80 11.83
N HIS A 112 -0.18 20.14 10.77
CA HIS A 112 -0.64 20.80 9.55
C HIS A 112 -2.15 21.05 9.59
N MET A 113 -2.56 22.19 9.03
CA MET A 113 -3.96 22.50 8.76
C MET A 113 -4.15 23.00 7.32
N TRP A 114 -5.30 22.64 6.73
CA TRP A 114 -5.73 23.13 5.41
C TRP A 114 -6.93 24.05 5.60
N LEU A 115 -6.80 25.29 5.13
CA LEU A 115 -7.85 26.29 5.19
C LEU A 115 -8.21 26.71 3.75
N PHE A 116 -9.48 26.49 3.36
CA PHE A 116 -9.94 26.71 1.98
C PHE A 116 -10.75 28.01 1.79
N GLU A 117 -10.92 28.81 2.84
CA GLU A 117 -11.57 30.11 2.81
C GLU A 117 -10.89 31.08 3.80
N ASN A 118 -11.33 32.33 3.87
CA ASN A 118 -10.84 33.24 4.91
C ASN A 118 -11.42 32.81 6.26
N ALA A 119 -10.56 32.68 7.26
CA ALA A 119 -10.95 32.49 8.64
C ALA A 119 -10.83 33.84 9.38
N ASP A 120 -11.92 34.32 9.97
CA ASP A 120 -11.98 35.63 10.63
C ASP A 120 -11.97 35.53 12.17
N ALA A 121 -12.26 34.34 12.72
CA ALA A 121 -12.46 34.12 14.15
C ALA A 121 -11.82 32.79 14.61
N MET A 122 -10.69 32.41 14.02
CA MET A 122 -10.02 31.17 14.36
C MET A 122 -9.45 31.23 15.79
N ARG A 123 -9.52 30.10 16.48
CA ARG A 123 -9.06 29.95 17.88
C ARG A 123 -8.22 28.69 18.07
N LEU A 124 -7.24 28.81 18.96
CA LEU A 124 -6.47 27.71 19.51
C LEU A 124 -7.23 27.13 20.70
N GLN A 125 -7.56 25.85 20.64
CA GLN A 125 -8.23 25.11 21.71
C GLN A 125 -7.34 24.03 22.28
N ILE A 126 -7.38 23.89 23.61
CA ILE A 126 -6.69 22.84 24.35
C ILE A 126 -7.72 21.94 25.01
N LYS A 127 -7.55 20.64 24.80
CA LYS A 127 -8.17 19.60 25.61
C LYS A 127 -7.17 19.21 26.70
N TYR A 128 -7.48 19.57 27.93
CA TYR A 128 -6.69 19.27 29.12
C TYR A 128 -7.39 18.19 29.95
N CYS A 129 -6.73 17.06 30.20
CA CYS A 129 -7.36 15.92 30.86
C CYS A 129 -7.38 16.00 32.40
N GLY A 130 -6.90 17.11 32.99
CA GLY A 130 -6.88 17.29 34.44
C GLY A 130 -5.64 16.73 35.14
N GLN A 131 -4.71 16.13 34.39
CA GLN A 131 -3.52 15.47 34.94
C GLN A 131 -2.23 16.20 34.56
N GLY A 132 -1.39 16.41 35.58
CA GLY A 132 -0.08 17.03 35.47
C GLY A 132 -0.11 18.50 35.03
N GLU A 133 1.03 19.16 35.12
CA GLU A 133 1.18 20.54 34.66
C GLU A 133 1.34 20.63 33.14
N LEU A 134 0.72 21.64 32.54
CA LEU A 134 0.90 22.04 31.14
C LEU A 134 1.01 23.55 31.07
N ARG A 135 2.07 24.07 30.43
CA ARG A 135 2.26 25.49 30.15
C ARG A 135 2.52 25.70 28.67
N ILE A 136 1.84 26.67 28.08
CA ILE A 136 1.95 27.04 26.67
C ILE A 136 2.45 28.48 26.63
N ASP A 137 3.59 28.69 25.97
CA ASP A 137 4.24 29.99 25.93
C ASP A 137 3.86 30.75 24.64
N LYS A 138 4.19 30.17 23.48
CA LYS A 138 4.02 30.83 22.17
C LYS A 138 3.34 29.93 21.14
N LEU A 139 2.59 30.57 20.25
CA LEU A 139 1.97 29.99 19.08
C LEU A 139 2.59 30.60 17.82
N TYR A 140 3.09 29.74 16.93
CA TYR A 140 3.58 30.08 15.61
C TYR A 140 2.69 29.45 14.55
N ILE A 141 2.35 30.22 13.51
CA ILE A 141 1.62 29.71 12.33
C ILE A 141 2.39 30.13 11.09
N TYR A 142 2.87 29.15 10.34
CA TYR A 142 3.65 29.33 9.11
C TYR A 142 2.81 28.94 7.89
N GLU A 143 2.65 29.85 6.94
CA GLU A 143 2.11 29.50 5.61
C GLU A 143 3.13 28.61 4.88
N THR A 144 2.63 27.61 4.16
CA THR A 144 3.46 26.69 3.37
C THR A 144 3.13 26.80 1.88
N ASP A 145 4.05 26.37 1.02
CA ASP A 145 3.84 26.33 -0.43
C ASP A 145 2.84 25.24 -0.87
N GLN A 146 2.39 24.40 0.06
CA GLN A 146 1.63 23.19 -0.22
C GLN A 146 0.29 23.44 -0.94
N LEU A 147 -0.37 24.57 -0.65
CA LEU A 147 -1.59 24.94 -1.39
C LEU A 147 -1.30 25.11 -2.88
N TRP A 148 -0.21 25.79 -3.21
CA TRP A 148 0.14 26.14 -4.58
C TRP A 148 0.73 24.95 -5.34
N THR A 149 1.49 24.08 -4.68
CA THR A 149 1.94 22.80 -5.27
C THR A 149 0.77 21.85 -5.53
N MET A 150 -0.25 21.82 -4.66
CA MET A 150 -1.50 21.11 -4.92
C MET A 150 -2.23 21.68 -6.14
N CYS A 151 -2.42 23.00 -6.21
CA CYS A 151 -3.04 23.69 -7.34
C CYS A 151 -2.30 23.41 -8.66
N LEU A 152 -0.96 23.48 -8.65
CA LEU A 152 -0.12 23.14 -9.80
C LEU A 152 -0.35 21.69 -10.24
N THR A 153 -0.36 20.75 -9.30
CA THR A 153 -0.56 19.33 -9.58
C THR A 153 -1.93 19.06 -10.20
N ILE A 154 -2.99 19.64 -9.64
CA ILE A 154 -4.36 19.53 -10.17
C ILE A 154 -4.42 20.10 -11.59
N HIS A 155 -3.84 21.29 -11.81
CA HIS A 155 -3.82 21.95 -13.11
C HIS A 155 -3.07 21.13 -14.18
N LEU A 156 -1.90 20.60 -13.84
CA LEU A 156 -1.12 19.73 -14.73
C LEU A 156 -1.87 18.43 -15.04
N PHE A 157 -2.54 17.85 -14.04
CA PHE A 157 -3.37 16.66 -14.23
C PHE A 157 -4.55 16.91 -15.16
N ILE A 158 -5.30 17.99 -14.96
CA ILE A 158 -6.40 18.40 -15.86
C ILE A 158 -5.88 18.64 -17.28
N THR A 159 -4.75 19.33 -17.41
CA THR A 159 -4.10 19.55 -18.71
C THR A 159 -3.77 18.23 -19.39
N ALA A 160 -3.17 17.28 -18.67
CA ALA A 160 -2.84 15.96 -19.19
C ALA A 160 -4.09 15.19 -19.63
N LEU A 161 -5.19 15.25 -18.86
CA LEU A 161 -6.46 14.64 -19.23
C LEU A 161 -7.06 15.27 -20.50
N LEU A 162 -7.04 16.60 -20.62
CA LEU A 162 -7.51 17.29 -21.82
C LEU A 162 -6.70 16.92 -23.06
N LEU A 163 -5.37 16.82 -22.92
CA LEU A 163 -4.48 16.37 -23.99
C LEU A 163 -4.73 14.91 -24.36
N ALA A 164 -4.88 14.03 -23.37
CA ALA A 164 -5.19 12.62 -23.59
C ALA A 164 -6.55 12.43 -24.28
N ALA A 165 -7.58 13.16 -23.85
CA ALA A 165 -8.90 13.15 -24.47
C ALA A 165 -8.86 13.71 -25.91
N GLY A 166 -8.10 14.79 -26.13
CA GLY A 166 -7.86 15.35 -27.46
C GLY A 166 -7.14 14.37 -28.39
N TYR A 167 -6.10 13.70 -27.89
CA TYR A 167 -5.35 12.69 -28.62
C TYR A 167 -6.24 11.48 -28.94
N PHE A 168 -6.99 10.98 -27.96
CA PHE A 168 -7.92 9.87 -28.13
C PHE A 168 -9.00 10.20 -29.16
N ARG A 169 -9.61 11.39 -29.10
CA ARG A 169 -10.59 11.85 -30.09
C ARG A 169 -10.01 11.87 -31.50
N LEU A 170 -8.77 12.33 -31.66
CA LEU A 170 -8.09 12.32 -32.94
C LEU A 170 -7.79 10.89 -33.41
N TYR A 171 -7.31 10.04 -32.51
CA TYR A 171 -7.04 8.63 -32.78
C TYR A 171 -8.30 7.92 -33.27
N VAL A 172 -9.45 8.09 -32.61
CA VAL A 172 -10.72 7.46 -33.03
C VAL A 172 -11.21 8.00 -34.37
N ARG A 173 -10.94 9.27 -34.71
CA ARG A 173 -11.27 9.83 -36.03
C ARG A 173 -10.39 9.25 -37.14
N THR A 174 -9.11 9.06 -36.88
CA THR A 174 -8.16 8.51 -37.86
C THR A 174 -8.30 6.99 -38.00
N PHE A 175 -8.56 6.31 -36.88
CA PHE A 175 -8.70 4.85 -36.78
C PHE A 175 -10.05 4.53 -36.14
N PRO A 176 -11.14 4.47 -36.94
CA PRO A 176 -12.48 4.23 -36.42
C PRO A 176 -12.53 2.92 -35.63
N LEU A 177 -12.87 3.03 -34.35
CA LEU A 177 -13.02 1.89 -33.47
C LEU A 177 -14.30 1.12 -33.79
N SER A 178 -14.20 -0.21 -33.86
CA SER A 178 -15.39 -1.09 -33.94
C SER A 178 -16.33 -0.86 -32.76
N GLY A 179 -17.65 -1.05 -32.96
CA GLY A 179 -18.66 -0.89 -31.89
C GLY A 179 -18.35 -1.71 -30.64
N GLU A 180 -17.82 -2.93 -30.80
CA GLU A 180 -17.39 -3.78 -29.67
C GLU A 180 -16.32 -3.11 -28.79
N VAL A 181 -15.32 -2.45 -29.38
CA VAL A 181 -14.28 -1.75 -28.61
C VAL A 181 -14.88 -0.58 -27.83
N LYS A 182 -15.79 0.19 -28.45
CA LYS A 182 -16.46 1.31 -27.77
C LYS A 182 -17.28 0.82 -26.57
N ASN A 183 -18.05 -0.26 -26.76
CA ASN A 183 -18.84 -0.88 -25.70
C ASN A 183 -17.98 -1.37 -24.54
N VAL A 184 -16.84 -2.01 -24.84
CA VAL A 184 -15.93 -2.52 -23.82
C VAL A 184 -15.23 -1.38 -23.08
N VAL A 185 -14.74 -0.35 -23.78
CA VAL A 185 -14.13 0.83 -23.13
C VAL A 185 -15.16 1.50 -22.21
N PHE A 186 -16.40 1.69 -22.68
CA PHE A 186 -17.48 2.21 -21.85
C PHE A 186 -17.74 1.35 -20.60
N ALA A 187 -17.87 0.03 -20.77
CA ALA A 187 -18.10 -0.89 -19.67
C ALA A 187 -16.96 -0.87 -18.63
N LEU A 188 -15.70 -0.83 -19.07
CA LEU A 188 -14.55 -0.74 -18.16
C LEU A 188 -14.47 0.61 -17.44
N SER A 189 -14.86 1.71 -18.10
CA SER A 189 -14.95 3.03 -17.45
C SER A 189 -16.05 3.08 -16.39
N VAL A 190 -17.22 2.52 -16.69
CA VAL A 190 -18.31 2.39 -15.71
C VAL A 190 -17.87 1.52 -14.54
N LEU A 191 -17.22 0.39 -14.81
CA LEU A 191 -16.66 -0.48 -13.77
C LEU A 191 -15.64 0.24 -12.88
N ALA A 192 -14.76 1.06 -13.48
CA ALA A 192 -13.76 1.83 -12.73
C ALA A 192 -14.42 2.86 -11.79
N LEU A 193 -15.47 3.54 -12.26
CA LEU A 193 -16.26 4.45 -11.44
C LEU A 193 -16.96 3.71 -10.29
N LEU A 194 -17.68 2.62 -10.59
CA LEU A 194 -18.40 1.84 -9.59
C LEU A 194 -17.47 1.24 -8.54
N ALA A 195 -16.34 0.66 -8.95
CA ALA A 195 -15.36 0.08 -8.04
C ALA A 195 -14.70 1.13 -7.13
N SER A 196 -14.62 2.38 -7.58
CA SER A 196 -13.92 3.47 -6.89
C SER A 196 -14.85 4.39 -6.09
N ALA A 197 -16.17 4.30 -6.29
CA ALA A 197 -17.15 5.16 -5.62
C ALA A 197 -16.99 5.24 -4.09
N PRO A 198 -16.69 4.14 -3.35
CA PRO A 198 -16.51 4.22 -1.89
C PRO A 198 -15.36 5.13 -1.44
N TYR A 199 -14.36 5.36 -2.30
CA TYR A 199 -13.20 6.20 -2.00
C TYR A 199 -13.40 7.67 -2.41
N MET A 200 -14.54 8.00 -3.00
CA MET A 200 -14.87 9.34 -3.49
C MET A 200 -15.81 10.12 -2.55
N THR A 201 -16.10 9.59 -1.35
CA THR A 201 -17.05 10.16 -0.38
C THR A 201 -16.43 11.16 0.60
N GLY A 202 -15.10 11.30 0.60
CA GLY A 202 -14.35 12.21 1.49
C GLY A 202 -14.07 11.65 2.89
N SER A 203 -14.41 10.40 3.14
CA SER A 203 -13.97 9.57 4.27
C SER A 203 -13.68 8.16 3.76
N VAL A 204 -13.11 7.30 4.59
CA VAL A 204 -12.88 5.89 4.24
C VAL A 204 -13.40 4.97 5.32
N ALA A 205 -13.87 3.79 4.92
CA ALA A 205 -14.28 2.76 5.85
C ALA A 205 -13.08 2.34 6.73
N SER A 206 -13.28 2.36 8.04
CA SER A 206 -12.24 2.02 9.01
C SER A 206 -12.04 0.51 9.05
N GLY A 207 -11.08 0.01 8.27
CA GLY A 207 -10.66 -1.39 8.28
C GLY A 207 -9.55 -1.68 9.30
N ALA A 208 -9.38 -2.96 9.62
CA ALA A 208 -8.37 -3.44 10.59
C ALA A 208 -6.94 -2.98 10.27
N ASP A 209 -6.58 -2.92 8.98
CA ASP A 209 -5.22 -2.58 8.53
C ASP A 209 -5.09 -1.11 8.07
N LEU A 210 -6.18 -0.32 8.14
CA LEU A 210 -6.19 1.05 7.59
C LEU A 210 -5.10 1.91 8.24
N SER A 211 -5.13 2.01 9.58
CA SER A 211 -4.17 2.85 10.33
C SER A 211 -2.72 2.47 9.99
N TYR A 212 -2.43 1.17 9.97
CA TYR A 212 -1.10 0.65 9.64
C TYR A 212 -0.63 1.13 8.25
N HIS A 213 -1.49 1.03 7.23
CA HIS A 213 -1.15 1.49 5.89
C HIS A 213 -1.03 3.01 5.76
N LEU A 214 -1.80 3.78 6.52
CA LEU A 214 -1.64 5.24 6.56
C LEU A 214 -0.31 5.65 7.20
N HIS A 215 0.10 5.00 8.29
CA HIS A 215 1.44 5.20 8.88
C HIS A 215 2.55 4.86 7.90
N ARG A 216 2.41 3.80 7.10
CA ARG A 216 3.39 3.48 6.06
C ARG A 216 3.50 4.56 4.98
N ILE A 217 2.39 5.20 4.60
CA ILE A 217 2.40 6.31 3.64
C ILE A 217 3.14 7.52 4.22
N GLU A 218 2.82 7.90 5.47
CA GLU A 218 3.53 8.99 6.16
C GLU A 218 5.00 8.67 6.39
N GLY A 219 5.33 7.42 6.78
CA GLY A 219 6.70 6.99 7.00
C GLY A 219 7.56 7.02 5.74
N ILE A 220 6.99 6.68 4.56
CA ILE A 220 7.68 6.85 3.27
C ILE A 220 7.87 8.35 2.96
N LYS A 221 6.86 9.18 3.23
CA LYS A 221 6.95 10.64 3.05
C LYS A 221 8.07 11.22 3.94
N ASP A 222 8.08 10.91 5.23
CA ASP A 222 9.09 11.38 6.20
C ASP A 222 10.49 10.83 5.88
N GLY A 223 10.60 9.58 5.43
CA GLY A 223 11.86 9.00 4.96
C GLY A 223 12.44 9.74 3.76
N ILE A 224 11.63 10.08 2.75
CA ILE A 224 12.09 10.85 1.59
C ILE A 224 12.52 12.27 2.00
N LEU A 225 11.72 12.94 2.82
CA LEU A 225 12.01 14.30 3.29
C LEU A 225 13.27 14.38 4.16
N SER A 226 13.62 13.29 4.86
CA SER A 226 14.87 13.16 5.62
C SER A 226 16.07 12.72 4.77
N GLY A 227 15.92 12.63 3.43
CA GLY A 227 17.01 12.32 2.50
C GLY A 227 17.22 10.82 2.25
N GLN A 228 16.30 9.95 2.69
CA GLN A 228 16.37 8.51 2.49
C GLN A 228 15.57 8.07 1.25
N PHE A 229 16.26 7.61 0.20
CA PHE A 229 15.61 6.97 -0.94
C PHE A 229 16.44 5.79 -1.48
N PRO A 230 15.87 4.57 -1.63
CA PRO A 230 14.58 4.13 -1.10
C PRO A 230 14.53 4.18 0.43
N VAL A 231 13.34 4.40 0.98
CA VAL A 231 13.11 4.42 2.44
C VAL A 231 13.30 3.02 3.02
N ARG A 232 14.10 2.91 4.08
CA ARG A 232 14.49 1.66 4.74
C ARG A 232 13.95 1.60 6.17
N LEU A 233 14.10 2.71 6.89
CA LEU A 233 13.57 2.89 8.22
C LEU A 233 12.64 4.10 8.17
N GLU A 234 11.38 3.94 8.55
CA GLU A 234 10.44 5.04 8.68
C GLU A 234 10.82 5.85 9.95
N PRO A 235 11.44 7.04 9.81
CA PRO A 235 12.17 7.71 10.90
C PRO A 235 11.30 8.11 12.07
N GLU A 236 10.11 8.57 11.71
CA GLU A 236 9.16 9.25 12.56
C GLU A 236 8.24 8.26 13.31
N TRP A 237 8.25 6.99 12.91
CA TRP A 237 7.42 5.96 13.52
C TRP A 237 7.98 5.51 14.88
N VAL A 238 7.11 5.03 15.77
CA VAL A 238 7.46 4.65 17.14
C VAL A 238 8.06 5.85 17.88
N HIS A 239 7.32 6.95 17.95
CA HIS A 239 7.75 8.20 18.61
C HIS A 239 9.16 8.67 18.15
N GLY A 240 9.42 8.60 16.85
CA GLY A 240 10.68 9.01 16.24
C GLY A 240 11.88 8.09 16.50
N TYR A 241 11.69 6.87 17.00
CA TYR A 241 12.79 5.91 17.18
C TYR A 241 13.22 5.26 15.86
N GLY A 242 12.38 5.33 14.83
CA GLY A 242 12.56 4.65 13.56
C GLY A 242 12.03 3.21 13.61
N TYR A 243 11.36 2.78 12.54
CA TYR A 243 10.85 1.41 12.42
C TYR A 243 11.30 0.76 11.11
N ALA A 244 11.66 -0.53 11.12
CA ALA A 244 12.23 -1.22 9.95
C ALA A 244 11.18 -1.77 8.98
N ASN A 245 10.04 -1.10 8.85
CA ASN A 245 8.97 -1.58 7.99
C ASN A 245 9.36 -1.55 6.51
N GLY A 246 10.07 -0.52 6.03
CA GLY A 246 10.51 -0.40 4.64
C GLY A 246 11.44 -1.54 4.16
N ILE A 247 12.08 -2.24 5.10
CA ILE A 247 12.95 -3.40 4.82
C ILE A 247 12.14 -4.70 4.71
N PHE A 248 11.20 -4.94 5.62
CA PHE A 248 10.44 -6.20 5.66
C PHE A 248 9.16 -6.16 4.83
N TYR A 249 8.56 -4.99 4.66
CA TYR A 249 7.31 -4.81 3.95
C TYR A 249 7.42 -3.73 2.86
N CYS A 250 7.70 -4.20 1.65
CA CYS A 250 7.86 -3.35 0.47
C CYS A 250 6.67 -2.40 0.26
N GLY A 251 6.98 -1.12 0.02
CA GLY A 251 6.03 -0.04 -0.18
C GLY A 251 6.04 0.56 -1.59
N THR A 252 6.48 -0.15 -2.63
CA THR A 252 6.67 0.42 -3.99
C THR A 252 5.45 1.21 -4.46
N LEU A 253 4.26 0.63 -4.35
CA LEU A 253 3.04 1.30 -4.82
C LEU A 253 2.57 2.39 -3.85
N LEU A 254 2.98 2.35 -2.58
CA LEU A 254 2.73 3.40 -1.57
C LEU A 254 3.60 4.64 -1.79
N LEU A 255 4.62 4.57 -2.66
CA LEU A 255 5.34 5.76 -3.11
C LEU A 255 4.39 6.77 -3.77
N PHE A 256 3.38 6.30 -4.52
CA PHE A 256 2.40 7.19 -5.15
C PHE A 256 1.63 8.07 -4.14
N PRO A 257 0.91 7.52 -3.14
CA PRO A 257 0.25 8.35 -2.14
C PRO A 257 1.25 9.12 -1.27
N ALA A 258 2.45 8.62 -1.00
CA ALA A 258 3.47 9.36 -0.26
C ALA A 258 3.93 10.63 -1.01
N LEU A 259 4.08 10.56 -2.34
CA LEU A 259 4.39 11.75 -3.15
C LEU A 259 3.24 12.77 -3.13
N LEU A 260 1.98 12.32 -3.12
CA LEU A 260 0.84 13.24 -2.94
C LEU A 260 0.87 13.93 -1.58
N ARG A 261 1.33 13.22 -0.53
CA ARG A 261 1.56 13.83 0.79
C ARG A 261 2.67 14.87 0.79
N ILE A 262 3.78 14.62 0.11
CA ILE A 262 4.87 15.60 -0.06
C ILE A 262 4.36 16.84 -0.82
N ILE A 263 3.51 16.66 -1.83
CA ILE A 263 2.89 17.76 -2.58
C ILE A 263 1.98 18.61 -1.70
N GLY A 264 1.39 18.05 -0.64
CA GLY A 264 0.55 18.77 0.31
C GLY A 264 -0.87 18.23 0.47
N PHE A 265 -1.28 17.22 -0.28
CA PHE A 265 -2.65 16.69 -0.17
C PHE A 265 -2.87 15.99 1.17
N PRO A 266 -4.07 16.07 1.80
CA PRO A 266 -4.34 15.36 3.05
C PRO A 266 -4.15 13.83 2.98
N VAL A 267 -3.98 13.19 4.14
CA VAL A 267 -3.77 11.74 4.30
C VAL A 267 -4.84 10.91 3.58
N ILE A 268 -6.10 11.08 3.96
CA ILE A 268 -7.19 10.29 3.36
C ILE A 268 -7.38 10.58 1.87
N PHE A 269 -7.17 11.82 1.42
CA PHE A 269 -7.23 12.12 -0.02
C PHE A 269 -6.17 11.32 -0.79
N SER A 270 -4.93 11.32 -0.30
CA SER A 270 -3.80 10.61 -0.93
C SER A 270 -4.04 9.10 -0.97
N TYR A 271 -4.53 8.52 0.15
CA TYR A 271 -4.92 7.11 0.22
C TYR A 271 -6.07 6.78 -0.74
N SER A 272 -7.12 7.60 -0.80
CA SER A 272 -8.23 7.41 -1.73
C SER A 272 -7.78 7.44 -3.20
N CYS A 273 -6.91 8.39 -3.57
CA CYS A 273 -6.31 8.43 -4.91
C CYS A 273 -5.56 7.13 -5.24
N TYR A 274 -4.78 6.61 -4.29
CA TYR A 274 -4.11 5.33 -4.43
C TYR A 274 -5.10 4.18 -4.64
N CYS A 275 -6.19 4.13 -3.87
CA CYS A 275 -7.20 3.09 -4.01
C CYS A 275 -7.92 3.15 -5.37
N VAL A 276 -8.27 4.36 -5.86
CA VAL A 276 -8.84 4.57 -7.20
C VAL A 276 -7.86 4.11 -8.28
N ALA A 277 -6.58 4.49 -8.18
CA ALA A 277 -5.55 4.07 -9.12
C ALA A 277 -5.40 2.54 -9.13
N LEU A 278 -5.45 1.89 -7.96
CA LEU A 278 -5.34 0.44 -7.84
C LEU A 278 -6.54 -0.30 -8.46
N ASN A 279 -7.75 0.23 -8.33
CA ASN A 279 -8.93 -0.29 -9.03
C ASN A 279 -8.77 -0.22 -10.55
N ILE A 280 -8.39 0.94 -11.08
CA ILE A 280 -8.14 1.11 -12.52
C ILE A 280 -7.06 0.14 -12.98
N PHE A 281 -5.96 0.04 -12.22
CA PHE A 281 -4.86 -0.85 -12.54
C PHE A 281 -5.28 -2.33 -12.55
N THR A 282 -6.07 -2.75 -11.56
CA THR A 282 -6.66 -4.10 -11.50
C THR A 282 -7.50 -4.38 -12.73
N ILE A 283 -8.44 -3.48 -13.07
CA ILE A 283 -9.34 -3.61 -14.21
C ILE A 283 -8.54 -3.78 -15.52
N LEU A 284 -7.54 -2.92 -15.74
CA LEU A 284 -6.73 -2.96 -16.94
C LEU A 284 -5.91 -4.25 -17.04
N ILE A 285 -5.29 -4.69 -15.94
CA ILE A 285 -4.53 -5.94 -15.89
C ILE A 285 -5.43 -7.15 -16.11
N SER A 286 -6.56 -7.24 -15.42
CA SER A 286 -7.48 -8.36 -15.54
C SER A 286 -8.08 -8.42 -16.94
N TYR A 287 -8.49 -7.28 -17.50
CA TYR A 287 -8.97 -7.22 -18.87
C TYR A 287 -7.89 -7.69 -19.86
N TYR A 288 -6.66 -7.16 -19.76
CA TYR A 288 -5.54 -7.56 -20.61
C TYR A 288 -5.29 -9.07 -20.56
N SER A 289 -5.34 -9.64 -19.35
CA SER A 289 -5.08 -11.05 -19.09
C SER A 289 -6.20 -11.94 -19.66
N PHE A 290 -7.45 -11.69 -19.29
CA PHE A 290 -8.58 -12.49 -19.75
C PHE A 290 -8.85 -12.33 -21.25
N TYR A 291 -8.76 -11.11 -21.79
CA TYR A 291 -8.81 -10.90 -23.24
C TYR A 291 -7.69 -11.67 -23.96
N GLY A 292 -6.48 -11.68 -23.41
CA GLY A 292 -5.35 -12.42 -23.96
C GLY A 292 -5.55 -13.94 -23.98
N ILE A 293 -6.27 -14.48 -22.98
CA ILE A 293 -6.61 -15.90 -22.87
C ILE A 293 -7.72 -16.28 -23.86
N PHE A 294 -8.87 -15.60 -23.79
CA PHE A 294 -10.10 -16.01 -24.49
C PHE A 294 -10.28 -15.38 -25.86
N ARG A 295 -9.48 -14.36 -26.21
CA ARG A 295 -9.54 -13.62 -27.49
C ARG A 295 -10.90 -13.02 -27.84
N SER A 296 -11.75 -12.81 -26.84
CA SER A 296 -13.03 -12.14 -26.94
C SER A 296 -13.05 -10.92 -26.03
N ARG A 297 -13.41 -9.74 -26.57
CA ARG A 297 -13.38 -8.49 -25.79
C ARG A 297 -14.47 -8.50 -24.72
N TYR A 298 -15.66 -9.02 -25.04
CA TYR A 298 -16.74 -9.17 -24.08
C TYR A 298 -16.40 -10.15 -22.94
N ILE A 299 -15.78 -11.29 -23.23
CA ILE A 299 -15.37 -12.25 -22.18
C ILE A 299 -14.26 -11.64 -21.32
N GLY A 300 -13.31 -10.92 -21.93
CA GLY A 300 -12.29 -10.18 -21.19
C GLY A 300 -12.88 -9.14 -20.24
N ALA A 301 -13.87 -8.37 -20.70
CA ALA A 301 -14.57 -7.38 -19.89
C ALA A 301 -15.38 -8.03 -18.75
N ALA A 302 -16.11 -9.12 -19.04
CA ALA A 302 -16.86 -9.85 -18.03
C ALA A 302 -15.94 -10.45 -16.95
N GLY A 303 -14.83 -11.06 -17.33
CA GLY A 303 -13.83 -11.57 -16.38
C GLY A 303 -13.22 -10.46 -15.52
N SER A 304 -12.91 -9.31 -16.14
CA SER A 304 -12.41 -8.14 -15.43
C SER A 304 -13.41 -7.61 -14.40
N ALA A 305 -14.69 -7.57 -14.75
CA ALA A 305 -15.74 -7.13 -13.85
C ALA A 305 -15.93 -8.09 -12.68
N LEU A 306 -16.05 -9.40 -12.96
CA LEU A 306 -16.18 -10.43 -11.93
C LEU A 306 -14.99 -10.44 -10.96
N TYR A 307 -13.77 -10.22 -11.46
CA TYR A 307 -12.59 -10.20 -10.61
C TYR A 307 -12.52 -8.95 -9.73
N THR A 308 -12.72 -7.77 -10.33
CA THR A 308 -12.62 -6.48 -9.64
C THR A 308 -13.66 -6.34 -8.54
N MET A 309 -14.88 -6.81 -8.79
CA MET A 309 -16.01 -6.74 -7.86
C MET A 309 -16.25 -8.07 -7.15
N SER A 310 -15.25 -8.96 -7.11
CA SER A 310 -15.37 -10.21 -6.37
C SER A 310 -15.47 -9.92 -4.87
N VAL A 311 -16.32 -10.71 -4.21
CA VAL A 311 -16.57 -10.70 -2.76
C VAL A 311 -15.27 -10.65 -1.95
N PHE A 312 -14.34 -11.56 -2.24
CA PHE A 312 -13.06 -11.62 -1.54
C PHE A 312 -12.20 -10.37 -1.75
N ARG A 313 -12.15 -9.83 -2.98
CA ARG A 313 -11.38 -8.61 -3.24
C ARG A 313 -11.97 -7.42 -2.52
N ILE A 314 -13.29 -7.26 -2.48
CA ILE A 314 -13.93 -6.17 -1.72
C ILE A 314 -13.67 -6.33 -0.22
N TYR A 315 -13.75 -7.55 0.32
CA TYR A 315 -13.41 -7.83 1.72
C TYR A 315 -11.97 -7.39 2.06
N LYS A 316 -11.00 -7.76 1.23
CA LYS A 316 -9.59 -7.37 1.44
C LYS A 316 -9.34 -5.89 1.23
N PHE A 317 -9.99 -5.30 0.23
CA PHE A 317 -9.66 -3.95 -0.18
C PHE A 317 -10.41 -2.89 0.61
N LEU A 318 -11.71 -3.06 0.84
CA LEU A 318 -12.56 -2.06 1.49
C LEU A 318 -12.80 -2.39 2.97
N ILE A 319 -13.25 -3.61 3.29
CA ILE A 319 -13.68 -3.97 4.66
C ILE A 319 -12.50 -4.00 5.61
N THR A 320 -11.43 -4.69 5.24
CA THR A 320 -10.21 -4.81 6.08
C THR A 320 -9.20 -3.71 5.82
N SER A 321 -9.32 -2.98 4.70
CA SER A 321 -8.32 -2.01 4.23
C SER A 321 -6.90 -2.58 4.12
N ALA A 322 -6.79 -3.89 3.85
CA ALA A 322 -5.54 -4.63 3.68
C ALA A 322 -4.94 -4.35 2.29
N VAL A 323 -4.57 -3.08 2.03
CA VAL A 323 -4.22 -2.61 0.68
C VAL A 323 -2.94 -3.22 0.12
N GLY A 324 -2.08 -3.78 0.96
CA GLY A 324 -0.95 -4.57 0.48
C GLY A 324 -1.39 -5.88 -0.18
N GLU A 325 -2.27 -6.65 0.47
CA GLU A 325 -2.85 -7.86 -0.11
C GLU A 325 -3.72 -7.52 -1.34
N ALA A 326 -4.53 -6.46 -1.27
CA ALA A 326 -5.33 -6.00 -2.41
C ALA A 326 -4.46 -5.59 -3.62
N SER A 327 -3.28 -5.01 -3.36
CA SER A 327 -2.30 -4.69 -4.39
C SER A 327 -1.69 -5.94 -5.04
N ALA A 328 -1.40 -6.97 -4.25
CA ALA A 328 -0.95 -8.26 -4.78
C ALA A 328 -2.01 -8.90 -5.69
N LEU A 329 -3.29 -8.85 -5.31
CA LEU A 329 -4.40 -9.36 -6.13
C LEU A 329 -4.41 -8.72 -7.53
N ALA A 330 -4.11 -7.42 -7.66
CA ALA A 330 -4.08 -6.75 -8.96
C ALA A 330 -3.15 -7.41 -9.99
N PHE A 331 -2.06 -8.06 -9.54
CA PHE A 331 -1.06 -8.68 -10.41
C PHE A 331 -1.31 -10.17 -10.73
N MET A 332 -2.12 -10.87 -9.92
CA MET A 332 -2.34 -12.32 -10.09
C MET A 332 -2.87 -12.71 -11.49
N PRO A 333 -3.79 -11.96 -12.14
CA PRO A 333 -4.22 -12.27 -13.50
C PRO A 333 -3.08 -12.33 -14.53
N LEU A 334 -2.03 -11.50 -14.38
CA LEU A 334 -0.87 -11.53 -15.29
C LEU A 334 -0.11 -12.85 -15.21
N ILE A 335 -0.01 -13.43 -14.02
CA ILE A 335 0.70 -14.69 -13.79
C ILE A 335 -0.03 -15.84 -14.50
N VAL A 336 -1.35 -15.91 -14.32
CA VAL A 336 -2.21 -16.87 -15.05
C VAL A 336 -2.04 -16.70 -16.56
N TYR A 337 -2.09 -15.45 -17.05
CA TYR A 337 -1.93 -15.19 -18.47
C TYR A 337 -0.52 -15.55 -18.98
N GLY A 338 0.52 -15.31 -18.18
CA GLY A 338 1.88 -15.72 -18.46
C GLY A 338 2.00 -17.23 -18.64
N PHE A 339 1.50 -18.01 -17.67
CA PHE A 339 1.48 -19.47 -17.76
C PHE A 339 0.62 -19.97 -18.92
N TRP A 340 -0.54 -19.38 -19.16
CA TRP A 340 -1.37 -19.71 -20.32
C TRP A 340 -0.55 -19.58 -21.60
N ARG A 341 0.16 -18.46 -21.80
CA ARG A 341 0.97 -18.25 -23.01
C ARG A 341 2.12 -19.24 -23.13
N VAL A 342 2.80 -19.57 -22.03
CA VAL A 342 3.88 -20.56 -22.01
C VAL A 342 3.36 -21.96 -22.40
N PHE A 343 2.19 -22.37 -21.88
CA PHE A 343 1.67 -23.72 -22.07
C PHE A 343 0.80 -23.93 -23.31
N THR A 344 0.33 -22.85 -23.95
CA THR A 344 -0.57 -22.90 -25.12
C THR A 344 0.00 -22.32 -26.41
N GLY A 345 1.17 -21.70 -26.38
CA GLY A 345 1.85 -21.20 -27.59
C GLY A 345 2.03 -22.32 -28.63
N GLU A 346 1.49 -22.10 -29.83
CA GLU A 346 1.58 -23.02 -30.97
C GLU A 346 3.00 -23.11 -31.54
N GLY A 347 3.54 -24.32 -31.63
CA GLY A 347 4.76 -24.60 -32.39
C GLY A 347 6.07 -24.15 -31.73
N TYR A 348 7.09 -24.98 -31.92
CA TYR A 348 8.46 -24.76 -31.49
C TYR A 348 9.00 -23.38 -31.93
N GLY A 349 9.76 -22.71 -31.06
CA GLY A 349 10.69 -21.63 -31.43
C GLY A 349 10.20 -20.16 -31.42
N ARG A 350 8.95 -19.84 -31.80
CA ARG A 350 8.53 -18.41 -31.97
C ARG A 350 7.26 -17.97 -31.23
N SER A 351 6.31 -18.86 -30.96
CA SER A 351 5.02 -18.49 -30.34
C SER A 351 5.12 -18.16 -28.84
N CYS A 352 6.06 -18.80 -28.13
CA CYS A 352 6.27 -18.56 -26.70
C CYS A 352 7.07 -17.28 -26.40
N ARG A 353 7.71 -16.63 -27.39
CA ARG A 353 8.64 -15.51 -27.15
C ARG A 353 7.96 -14.30 -26.49
N GLY A 354 8.53 -13.86 -25.36
CA GLY A 354 8.03 -12.79 -24.49
C GLY A 354 6.71 -13.14 -23.81
N SER A 355 6.52 -14.42 -23.50
CA SER A 355 5.56 -14.85 -22.48
C SER A 355 6.12 -14.63 -21.08
N TRP A 356 7.44 -14.43 -20.98
CA TRP A 356 8.12 -14.04 -19.74
C TRP A 356 7.71 -12.66 -19.21
N PHE A 357 7.25 -11.71 -20.04
CA PHE A 357 6.87 -10.36 -19.56
C PHE A 357 5.74 -10.38 -18.53
N PRO A 358 4.54 -10.96 -18.81
CA PRO A 358 3.49 -11.07 -17.80
C PRO A 358 3.94 -11.79 -16.51
N LEU A 359 4.81 -12.80 -16.63
CA LEU A 359 5.37 -13.51 -15.47
C LEU A 359 6.28 -12.58 -14.66
N ALA A 360 7.24 -11.91 -15.30
CA ALA A 360 8.17 -11.00 -14.63
C ALA A 360 7.43 -9.89 -13.88
N PHE A 361 6.47 -9.21 -14.54
CA PHE A 361 5.68 -8.15 -13.90
C PHE A 361 4.71 -8.68 -12.84
N GLY A 362 4.10 -9.84 -13.08
CA GLY A 362 3.19 -10.47 -12.12
C GLY A 362 3.91 -10.83 -10.82
N TYR A 363 5.05 -11.51 -10.91
CA TYR A 363 5.85 -11.89 -9.74
C TYR A 363 6.53 -10.69 -9.07
N ALA A 364 7.11 -9.76 -9.84
CA ALA A 364 7.68 -8.54 -9.25
C ALA A 364 6.62 -7.75 -8.48
N GLY A 365 5.41 -7.63 -9.05
CA GLY A 365 4.28 -6.99 -8.40
C GLY A 365 3.92 -7.64 -7.06
N LEU A 366 3.86 -8.97 -6.99
CA LEU A 366 3.60 -9.69 -5.73
C LEU A 366 4.72 -9.47 -4.70
N ILE A 367 5.99 -9.66 -5.09
CA ILE A 367 7.15 -9.49 -4.21
C ILE A 367 7.18 -8.08 -3.60
N GLN A 368 6.83 -7.08 -4.41
CA GLN A 368 6.90 -5.68 -4.02
C GLN A 368 5.63 -5.12 -3.35
N THR A 369 4.61 -5.96 -3.13
CA THR A 369 3.34 -5.50 -2.53
C THR A 369 2.85 -6.36 -1.37
N HIS A 370 3.08 -7.68 -1.38
CA HIS A 370 2.71 -8.56 -0.28
C HIS A 370 3.45 -9.91 -0.40
N VAL A 371 4.49 -10.09 0.42
CA VAL A 371 5.37 -11.28 0.39
C VAL A 371 4.60 -12.59 0.66
N LEU A 372 3.59 -12.56 1.55
CA LEU A 372 2.82 -13.76 1.88
C LEU A 372 1.93 -14.24 0.72
N SER A 373 1.41 -13.31 -0.10
CA SER A 373 0.73 -13.69 -1.35
C SER A 373 1.71 -14.25 -2.38
N CYS A 374 2.98 -13.82 -2.34
CA CYS A 374 4.03 -14.40 -3.18
C CYS A 374 4.31 -15.86 -2.78
N GLU A 375 4.36 -16.17 -1.47
CA GLU A 375 4.55 -17.54 -0.97
C GLU A 375 3.48 -18.51 -1.52
N ILE A 376 2.19 -18.16 -1.38
CA ILE A 376 1.09 -18.98 -1.92
C ILE A 376 1.20 -19.13 -3.44
N THR A 377 1.63 -18.09 -4.14
CA THR A 377 1.80 -18.12 -5.60
C THR A 377 2.94 -19.03 -6.04
N VAL A 378 4.05 -19.05 -5.29
CA VAL A 378 5.17 -19.95 -5.53
C VAL A 378 4.75 -21.40 -5.28
N PHE A 379 3.99 -21.67 -4.21
CA PHE A 379 3.40 -22.98 -3.96
C PHE A 379 2.51 -23.46 -5.13
N LEU A 380 1.57 -22.63 -5.59
CA LEU A 380 0.72 -22.95 -6.74
C LEU A 380 1.52 -23.16 -8.03
N THR A 381 2.60 -22.41 -8.19
CA THR A 381 3.48 -22.55 -9.34
C THR A 381 4.27 -23.83 -9.30
N ALA A 382 4.72 -24.28 -8.12
CA ALA A 382 5.32 -25.60 -7.97
C ALA A 382 4.35 -26.71 -8.39
N ILE A 383 3.08 -26.63 -7.94
CA ILE A 383 2.02 -27.58 -8.37
C ILE A 383 1.84 -27.55 -9.89
N LEU A 384 1.69 -26.36 -10.49
CA LEU A 384 1.56 -26.22 -11.95
C LEU A 384 2.78 -26.78 -12.68
N CYS A 385 3.98 -26.61 -12.12
CA CYS A 385 5.20 -27.15 -12.68
C CYS A 385 5.23 -28.67 -12.67
N VAL A 386 4.74 -29.31 -11.61
CA VAL A 386 4.60 -30.77 -11.54
C VAL A 386 3.56 -31.27 -12.56
N VAL A 387 2.37 -30.65 -12.60
CA VAL A 387 1.29 -31.04 -13.52
C VAL A 387 1.71 -30.93 -14.99
N TYR A 388 2.48 -29.89 -15.33
CA TYR A 388 2.94 -29.62 -16.70
C TYR A 388 4.42 -29.94 -16.93
N VAL A 389 5.00 -30.83 -16.11
CA VAL A 389 6.46 -31.13 -16.12
C VAL A 389 6.99 -31.47 -17.51
N LYS A 390 6.29 -32.34 -18.25
CA LYS A 390 6.67 -32.75 -19.63
C LYS A 390 6.71 -31.56 -20.60
N LYS A 391 5.92 -30.52 -20.36
CA LYS A 391 5.89 -29.32 -21.19
C LYS A 391 6.98 -28.33 -20.80
N ILE A 392 7.41 -28.31 -19.54
CA ILE A 392 8.37 -27.31 -19.04
C ILE A 392 9.75 -27.54 -19.61
N PHE A 393 10.20 -28.80 -19.65
CA PHE A 393 11.54 -29.17 -20.09
C PHE A 393 11.79 -29.02 -21.60
N SER A 394 10.83 -28.49 -22.38
CA SER A 394 11.16 -27.98 -23.71
C SER A 394 12.02 -26.71 -23.58
N LYS A 395 13.15 -26.66 -24.30
CA LYS A 395 14.16 -25.59 -24.24
C LYS A 395 13.57 -24.18 -24.27
N GLU A 396 12.61 -23.92 -25.15
CA GLU A 396 12.00 -22.60 -25.32
C GLU A 396 11.13 -22.19 -24.13
N ARG A 397 10.32 -23.11 -23.61
CA ARG A 397 9.41 -22.81 -22.48
C ARG A 397 10.20 -22.65 -21.20
N PHE A 398 11.17 -23.53 -20.93
CA PHE A 398 12.06 -23.42 -19.79
C PHE A 398 12.73 -22.04 -19.75
N TRP A 399 13.29 -21.59 -20.88
CA TRP A 399 13.98 -20.31 -20.94
C TRP A 399 13.04 -19.10 -20.76
N GLU A 400 11.79 -19.17 -21.21
CA GLU A 400 10.81 -18.11 -20.95
C GLU A 400 10.39 -18.07 -19.46
N LEU A 401 10.28 -19.23 -18.80
CA LEU A 401 10.07 -19.29 -17.35
C LEU A 401 11.26 -18.71 -16.58
N CYS A 402 12.49 -19.09 -16.95
CA CYS A 402 13.72 -18.55 -16.36
C CYS A 402 13.82 -17.03 -16.54
N LYS A 403 13.55 -16.49 -17.74
CA LYS A 403 13.48 -15.03 -17.94
C LYS A 403 12.42 -14.36 -17.11
N GLY A 404 11.27 -15.02 -16.91
CA GLY A 404 10.20 -14.51 -16.05
C GLY A 404 10.68 -14.38 -14.61
N ALA A 405 11.28 -15.44 -14.08
CA ALA A 405 11.84 -15.47 -12.73
C ALA A 405 13.00 -14.45 -12.56
N LEU A 406 13.99 -14.47 -13.45
CA LEU A 406 15.12 -13.54 -13.41
C LEU A 406 14.67 -12.08 -13.61
N GLY A 407 13.68 -11.84 -14.45
CA GLY A 407 13.08 -10.52 -14.61
C GLY A 407 12.39 -10.04 -13.34
N ALA A 408 11.62 -10.92 -12.67
CA ALA A 408 10.96 -10.58 -11.41
C ALA A 408 11.95 -10.31 -10.28
N LEU A 409 12.98 -11.16 -10.15
CA LEU A 409 14.05 -11.01 -9.17
C LEU A 409 14.85 -9.72 -9.45
N GLY A 410 15.29 -9.51 -10.70
CA GLY A 410 16.02 -8.31 -11.11
C GLY A 410 15.26 -7.03 -10.76
N LEU A 411 13.97 -6.96 -11.11
CA LEU A 411 13.10 -5.82 -10.76
C LEU A 411 12.93 -5.59 -9.26
N SER A 412 13.18 -6.61 -8.43
CA SER A 412 12.90 -6.60 -6.98
C SER A 412 14.15 -6.68 -6.12
N CYS A 413 15.36 -6.78 -6.69
CA CYS A 413 16.63 -6.85 -5.95
C CYS A 413 16.80 -5.70 -4.94
N TRP A 414 16.39 -4.49 -5.30
CA TRP A 414 16.45 -3.31 -4.44
C TRP A 414 15.70 -3.49 -3.09
N PHE A 415 14.70 -4.37 -3.05
CA PHE A 415 13.94 -4.74 -1.85
C PHE A 415 14.41 -6.07 -1.26
N LEU A 416 14.59 -7.10 -2.10
CA LEU A 416 14.95 -8.45 -1.67
C LEU A 416 16.31 -8.52 -0.97
N VAL A 417 17.30 -7.76 -1.43
CA VAL A 417 18.65 -7.79 -0.84
C VAL A 417 18.62 -7.26 0.60
N PRO A 418 18.09 -6.05 0.88
CA PRO A 418 17.91 -5.58 2.27
C PRO A 418 17.05 -6.52 3.13
N PHE A 419 15.94 -7.03 2.57
CA PHE A 419 15.06 -7.97 3.26
C PHE A 419 15.84 -9.20 3.77
N VAL A 420 16.56 -9.87 2.87
CA VAL A 420 17.33 -11.08 3.20
C VAL A 420 18.48 -10.76 4.15
N ASP A 421 19.18 -9.64 3.94
CA ASP A 421 20.30 -9.23 4.78
C ASP A 421 19.87 -9.02 6.24
N TYR A 422 18.78 -8.28 6.46
CA TYR A 422 18.22 -8.10 7.79
C TYR A 422 17.64 -9.38 8.37
N PHE A 423 16.90 -10.14 7.55
CA PHE A 423 16.34 -11.42 7.98
C PHE A 423 17.43 -12.42 8.38
N LEU A 424 18.66 -12.32 7.88
CA LEU A 424 19.76 -13.19 8.32
C LEU A 424 20.54 -12.63 9.51
N ARG A 425 20.73 -11.30 9.60
CA ARG A 425 21.61 -10.68 10.61
C ARG A 425 20.94 -10.26 11.92
N GLU A 426 19.71 -9.78 11.85
CA GLU A 426 19.03 -9.20 13.02
C GLU A 426 18.08 -10.21 13.65
N ASP A 427 18.07 -10.27 14.98
CA ASP A 427 17.11 -11.09 15.71
C ASP A 427 15.79 -10.33 15.87
N MET A 428 14.94 -10.47 14.86
CA MET A 428 13.65 -9.75 14.75
C MET A 428 12.53 -10.52 15.41
N HIS A 429 11.54 -9.82 15.98
CA HIS A 429 10.38 -10.43 16.62
C HIS A 429 9.63 -11.41 15.70
N VAL A 430 9.47 -11.08 14.41
CA VAL A 430 8.83 -11.95 13.41
C VAL A 430 9.44 -13.36 13.33
N LYS A 431 10.71 -13.56 13.68
CA LYS A 431 11.36 -14.89 13.70
C LYS A 431 10.92 -15.76 14.86
N HIS A 432 10.49 -15.13 15.95
CA HIS A 432 10.04 -15.79 17.18
C HIS A 432 8.53 -16.04 17.18
N VAL A 433 7.84 -15.60 16.14
CA VAL A 433 6.45 -15.92 15.86
C VAL A 433 6.38 -17.27 15.13
N TRP A 434 6.56 -18.37 15.87
CA TRP A 434 6.45 -19.73 15.33
C TRP A 434 5.23 -20.45 15.86
N ALA A 435 4.71 -21.38 15.06
CA ALA A 435 3.63 -22.30 15.42
C ALA A 435 2.32 -21.65 15.91
N ARG A 436 1.96 -20.46 15.38
CA ARG A 436 0.59 -19.93 15.56
C ARG A 436 -0.39 -20.88 14.84
N PRO A 437 -1.28 -21.62 15.55
CA PRO A 437 -2.29 -22.43 14.89
C PRO A 437 -3.20 -21.52 14.07
N ILE A 438 -3.59 -22.00 12.89
CA ILE A 438 -4.42 -21.23 11.95
C ILE A 438 -5.75 -21.91 11.63
N GLN A 439 -5.95 -23.15 12.08
CA GLN A 439 -7.12 -23.96 11.72
C GLN A 439 -8.42 -23.32 12.25
N ASP A 440 -8.40 -22.83 13.48
CA ASP A 440 -9.47 -22.09 14.16
C ASP A 440 -9.80 -20.72 13.53
N ARG A 441 -9.02 -20.29 12.53
CA ARG A 441 -9.27 -19.10 11.71
C ARG A 441 -9.77 -19.45 10.30
N GLY A 442 -9.98 -20.75 10.04
CA GLY A 442 -10.52 -21.24 8.79
C GLY A 442 -12.01 -20.94 8.64
N LEU A 443 -12.48 -20.86 7.40
CA LEU A 443 -13.89 -20.61 7.12
C LEU A 443 -14.75 -21.84 7.44
N TYR A 444 -15.98 -21.60 7.85
CA TYR A 444 -17.04 -22.60 7.77
C TYR A 444 -17.46 -22.83 6.32
N LEU A 445 -17.88 -24.07 5.99
CA LEU A 445 -18.29 -24.44 4.64
C LEU A 445 -19.40 -23.51 4.08
N ALA A 446 -20.35 -23.11 4.92
CA ALA A 446 -21.44 -22.23 4.54
C ALA A 446 -20.96 -20.80 4.17
N GLN A 447 -19.83 -20.33 4.72
CA GLN A 447 -19.28 -19.01 4.43
C GLN A 447 -18.78 -18.88 2.99
N LEU A 448 -18.31 -19.97 2.36
CA LEU A 448 -17.79 -19.93 0.99
C LEU A 448 -18.79 -19.32 -0.01
N LEU A 449 -20.08 -19.60 0.16
CA LEU A 449 -21.14 -19.18 -0.75
C LEU A 449 -21.93 -17.96 -0.26
N PHE A 450 -21.56 -17.37 0.88
CA PHE A 450 -22.26 -16.21 1.42
C PHE A 450 -22.25 -15.02 0.46
N ASN A 451 -23.45 -14.46 0.28
CA ASN A 451 -23.73 -13.39 -0.69
C ASN A 451 -24.56 -12.25 -0.10
N TRP A 452 -25.21 -12.45 1.06
CA TRP A 452 -25.95 -11.45 1.85
C TRP A 452 -25.30 -11.34 3.23
N TRP A 453 -25.04 -10.12 3.72
CA TRP A 453 -23.91 -9.85 4.62
C TRP A 453 -24.36 -9.29 5.97
N ARG A 454 -23.57 -9.59 7.01
CA ARG A 454 -23.69 -9.05 8.38
C ARG A 454 -22.32 -8.53 8.82
N PHE A 455 -22.31 -7.46 9.62
CA PHE A 455 -21.11 -7.05 10.35
C PHE A 455 -20.94 -7.90 11.60
N GLY A 456 -19.71 -8.33 11.83
CA GLY A 456 -19.25 -8.78 13.14
C GLY A 456 -17.73 -8.68 13.21
N ASP A 457 -17.15 -9.04 14.35
CA ASP A 457 -15.72 -8.86 14.60
C ASP A 457 -14.90 -9.95 13.87
N ASN A 458 -13.58 -9.77 13.78
CA ASN A 458 -12.62 -10.87 13.52
C ASN A 458 -12.64 -11.89 14.69
N ALA A 459 -13.81 -12.30 15.15
CA ALA A 459 -13.96 -13.24 16.24
C ALA A 459 -13.27 -14.54 15.85
N LEU A 460 -12.39 -15.00 16.74
CA LEU A 460 -11.97 -16.39 16.83
C LEU A 460 -13.21 -17.25 16.54
N ILE A 461 -13.12 -18.03 15.45
CA ILE A 461 -14.28 -18.63 14.78
C ILE A 461 -14.93 -19.72 15.68
N GLY A 462 -14.35 -20.02 16.84
CA GLY A 462 -14.76 -21.07 17.76
C GLY A 462 -15.88 -20.74 18.77
N GLU A 463 -16.04 -19.50 19.26
CA GLU A 463 -16.96 -19.26 20.40
C GLU A 463 -18.37 -18.78 20.00
N SER A 464 -18.51 -18.12 18.84
CA SER A 464 -19.80 -17.54 18.38
C SER A 464 -20.29 -18.11 17.04
N GLY A 465 -19.63 -19.15 16.52
CA GLY A 465 -19.87 -19.66 15.17
C GLY A 465 -19.81 -18.54 14.12
N MET A 466 -20.69 -18.61 13.12
CA MET A 466 -20.77 -17.61 12.04
C MET A 466 -21.52 -16.32 12.42
N VAL A 467 -22.06 -16.21 13.63
CA VAL A 467 -23.01 -15.14 14.01
C VAL A 467 -22.38 -13.75 13.91
N ARG A 468 -21.08 -13.64 14.21
CA ARG A 468 -20.31 -12.39 14.19
C ARG A 468 -19.20 -12.39 13.13
N SER A 469 -19.31 -13.19 12.06
CA SER A 469 -18.29 -13.18 11.01
C SER A 469 -18.64 -12.21 9.89
N HIS A 470 -17.65 -11.44 9.41
CA HIS A 470 -17.75 -10.77 8.11
C HIS A 470 -18.08 -11.80 7.01
N ALA A 471 -18.80 -11.39 5.97
CA ALA A 471 -18.97 -12.28 4.84
C ALA A 471 -17.65 -12.42 4.07
N LEU A 472 -17.09 -13.62 4.19
CA LEU A 472 -15.78 -13.99 3.71
C LEU A 472 -15.98 -15.26 2.89
N GLY A 473 -15.61 -15.24 1.62
CA GLY A 473 -15.89 -16.37 0.72
C GLY A 473 -15.59 -16.04 -0.74
N VAL A 474 -16.03 -16.93 -1.64
CA VAL A 474 -15.96 -16.71 -3.10
C VAL A 474 -17.20 -16.01 -3.65
N GLY A 475 -18.30 -16.03 -2.89
CA GLY A 475 -19.58 -15.46 -3.29
C GLY A 475 -20.39 -16.39 -4.19
N PHE A 476 -21.71 -16.23 -4.15
CA PHE A 476 -22.65 -17.14 -4.82
C PHE A 476 -22.43 -17.25 -6.34
N VAL A 477 -22.10 -16.14 -7.00
CA VAL A 477 -21.93 -16.07 -8.46
C VAL A 477 -20.74 -16.90 -8.94
N LEU A 478 -19.60 -16.78 -8.24
CA LEU A 478 -18.41 -17.54 -8.55
C LEU A 478 -18.59 -19.02 -8.19
N GLY A 479 -19.26 -19.29 -7.07
CA GLY A 479 -19.66 -20.65 -6.68
C GLY A 479 -20.56 -21.32 -7.73
N LEU A 480 -21.56 -20.61 -8.25
CA LEU A 480 -22.42 -21.12 -9.32
C LEU A 480 -21.62 -21.39 -10.60
N GLY A 481 -20.64 -20.53 -10.93
CA GLY A 481 -19.72 -20.76 -12.04
C GLY A 481 -18.90 -22.05 -11.89
N PHE A 482 -18.44 -22.36 -10.68
CA PHE A 482 -17.75 -23.61 -10.35
C PHE A 482 -18.64 -24.84 -10.59
N PHE A 483 -19.87 -24.82 -10.07
CA PHE A 483 -20.82 -25.92 -10.26
C PHE A 483 -21.30 -26.06 -11.71
N LEU A 484 -21.57 -24.94 -12.39
CA LEU A 484 -21.97 -24.93 -13.80
C LEU A 484 -20.89 -25.55 -14.69
N PHE A 485 -19.62 -25.17 -14.48
CA PHE A 485 -18.52 -25.76 -15.23
C PHE A 485 -18.41 -27.26 -14.97
N GLY A 486 -18.52 -27.70 -13.71
CA GLY A 486 -18.54 -29.11 -13.34
C GLY A 486 -19.70 -29.88 -14.00
N ALA A 487 -20.91 -29.33 -13.97
CA ALA A 487 -22.09 -29.94 -14.60
C ALA A 487 -21.93 -30.08 -16.12
N LEU A 488 -21.39 -29.05 -16.78
CA LEU A 488 -21.08 -29.15 -18.21
C LEU A 488 -19.99 -30.20 -18.46
N TRP A 489 -19.00 -30.34 -17.56
CA TRP A 489 -17.89 -31.29 -17.68
C TRP A 489 -18.41 -32.71 -17.62
N PHE A 490 -19.01 -33.08 -16.50
CA PHE A 490 -19.47 -34.43 -16.23
C PHE A 490 -20.65 -34.81 -17.12
N GLY A 491 -21.46 -33.83 -17.55
CA GLY A 491 -22.52 -34.04 -18.53
C GLY A 491 -22.03 -34.23 -19.98
N GLY A 492 -20.72 -34.30 -20.25
CA GLY A 492 -20.14 -34.57 -21.57
C GLY A 492 -20.31 -33.43 -22.60
N ARG A 493 -21.01 -32.35 -22.24
CA ARG A 493 -21.35 -31.24 -23.15
C ARG A 493 -20.16 -30.36 -23.55
N LEU A 494 -19.00 -30.58 -22.93
CA LEU A 494 -17.75 -29.84 -23.16
C LEU A 494 -16.76 -30.52 -24.11
N SER A 495 -16.99 -31.78 -24.53
CA SER A 495 -16.00 -32.57 -25.31
C SER A 495 -15.64 -31.99 -26.69
N GLU A 496 -16.50 -31.13 -27.28
CA GLU A 496 -16.36 -30.62 -28.65
C GLU A 496 -15.71 -29.22 -28.78
N THR A 497 -15.24 -28.62 -27.68
CA THR A 497 -14.95 -27.17 -27.57
C THR A 497 -13.47 -26.95 -27.29
N GLY A 498 -12.84 -25.88 -27.81
CA GLY A 498 -11.38 -25.68 -27.88
C GLY A 498 -10.51 -26.37 -26.81
N VAL A 499 -9.80 -27.44 -27.20
CA VAL A 499 -9.08 -28.39 -26.32
C VAL A 499 -8.17 -27.71 -25.27
N ARG A 500 -7.58 -26.57 -25.61
CA ARG A 500 -6.67 -25.84 -24.70
C ARG A 500 -7.42 -25.11 -23.59
N ILE A 501 -8.49 -24.39 -23.93
CA ILE A 501 -9.33 -23.68 -22.95
C ILE A 501 -9.99 -24.68 -22.02
N TRP A 502 -10.32 -25.87 -22.54
CA TRP A 502 -10.83 -26.96 -21.74
C TRP A 502 -9.85 -27.47 -20.69
N LYS A 503 -8.60 -27.74 -21.08
CA LYS A 503 -7.54 -28.14 -20.14
C LYS A 503 -7.29 -27.05 -19.08
N LEU A 504 -7.32 -25.79 -19.47
CA LEU A 504 -7.26 -24.66 -18.53
C LEU A 504 -8.42 -24.72 -17.53
N GLY A 505 -9.66 -24.86 -18.01
CA GLY A 505 -10.84 -24.94 -17.16
C GLY A 505 -10.77 -26.10 -16.15
N LYS A 506 -10.38 -27.32 -16.58
CA LYS A 506 -10.20 -28.43 -15.64
C LYS A 506 -9.14 -28.16 -14.57
N THR A 507 -8.02 -27.56 -14.98
CA THR A 507 -6.93 -27.19 -14.07
C THR A 507 -7.42 -26.15 -13.07
N ALA A 508 -8.12 -25.11 -13.54
CA ALA A 508 -8.72 -24.07 -12.70
C ALA A 508 -9.80 -24.64 -11.76
N TRP A 509 -10.59 -25.61 -12.21
CA TRP A 509 -11.59 -26.27 -11.38
C TRP A 509 -10.94 -27.07 -10.24
N ALA A 510 -9.93 -27.88 -10.55
CA ALA A 510 -9.20 -28.64 -9.54
C ALA A 510 -8.48 -27.72 -8.53
N LEU A 511 -7.74 -26.73 -9.01
CA LEU A 511 -7.01 -25.79 -8.15
C LEU A 511 -7.95 -24.89 -7.35
N GLY A 512 -9.03 -24.39 -7.96
CA GLY A 512 -10.03 -23.58 -7.28
C GLY A 512 -10.75 -24.36 -6.17
N GLY A 513 -11.14 -25.61 -6.44
CA GLY A 513 -11.71 -26.51 -5.43
C GLY A 513 -10.75 -26.79 -4.29
N MET A 514 -9.49 -27.13 -4.60
CA MET A 514 -8.43 -27.34 -3.61
C MET A 514 -8.23 -26.11 -2.72
N LEU A 515 -8.15 -24.90 -3.30
CA LEU A 515 -7.93 -23.66 -2.57
C LEU A 515 -9.12 -23.27 -1.69
N MET A 516 -10.35 -23.50 -2.16
CA MET A 516 -11.54 -23.35 -1.32
C MET A 516 -11.50 -24.32 -0.13
N LEU A 517 -11.12 -25.59 -0.35
CA LEU A 517 -10.96 -26.55 0.75
C LEU A 517 -9.89 -26.10 1.75
N MET A 518 -8.72 -25.66 1.26
CA MET A 518 -7.61 -25.17 2.09
C MET A 518 -7.97 -23.91 2.91
N SER A 519 -8.99 -23.15 2.50
CA SER A 519 -9.48 -22.00 3.28
C SER A 519 -10.40 -22.37 4.43
N LEU A 520 -10.90 -23.61 4.48
CA LEU A 520 -11.84 -24.05 5.50
C LEU A 520 -11.13 -24.46 6.80
N GLU A 521 -11.83 -24.32 7.92
CA GLU A 521 -11.45 -24.90 9.22
C GLU A 521 -11.36 -26.44 9.15
N LEU A 522 -12.17 -27.07 8.29
CA LEU A 522 -12.15 -28.52 8.06
C LEU A 522 -10.81 -29.02 7.52
N PHE A 523 -10.04 -28.17 6.85
CA PHE A 523 -8.74 -28.56 6.33
C PHE A 523 -7.75 -28.71 7.49
N PRO A 524 -7.02 -29.84 7.61
CA PRO A 524 -6.31 -30.21 8.82
C PRO A 524 -4.97 -29.46 8.98
N TRP A 525 -5.03 -28.13 9.07
CA TRP A 525 -3.86 -27.26 9.21
C TRP A 525 -3.04 -27.60 10.46
N ASP A 526 -3.69 -27.92 11.59
CA ASP A 526 -2.97 -28.24 12.83
C ASP A 526 -2.16 -29.53 12.69
N ARG A 527 -2.71 -30.55 12.00
CA ARG A 527 -1.98 -31.80 11.74
C ARG A 527 -0.80 -31.57 10.81
N ILE A 528 -0.95 -30.71 9.79
CA ILE A 528 0.14 -30.36 8.88
C ILE A 528 1.21 -29.59 9.64
N GLN A 529 0.81 -28.61 10.45
CA GLN A 529 1.72 -27.80 11.27
C GLN A 529 2.53 -28.68 12.23
N ASN A 530 1.90 -29.67 12.85
CA ASN A 530 2.53 -30.60 13.79
C ASN A 530 3.38 -31.69 13.11
N SER A 531 3.38 -31.80 11.78
CA SER A 531 4.10 -32.87 11.07
C SER A 531 5.63 -32.67 11.04
N SER A 532 6.10 -31.42 10.98
CA SER A 532 7.53 -31.09 10.94
C SER A 532 7.78 -29.62 11.28
N ARG A 533 9.00 -29.28 11.70
CA ARG A 533 9.38 -27.88 11.96
C ARG A 533 9.26 -27.00 10.71
N LEU A 534 9.57 -27.54 9.53
CA LEU A 534 9.44 -26.83 8.26
C LEU A 534 7.96 -26.54 7.96
N ALA A 535 7.09 -27.53 8.11
CA ALA A 535 5.65 -27.34 7.96
C ALA A 535 5.10 -26.35 8.99
N ALA A 536 5.57 -26.40 10.24
CA ALA A 536 5.17 -25.44 11.27
C ALA A 536 5.49 -24.00 10.87
N SER A 537 6.70 -23.76 10.34
CA SER A 537 7.12 -22.43 9.89
C SER A 537 6.33 -21.94 8.67
N LEU A 538 6.15 -22.79 7.65
CA LEU A 538 5.41 -22.45 6.43
C LEU A 538 3.90 -22.28 6.66
N VAL A 539 3.31 -23.03 7.59
CA VAL A 539 1.88 -22.87 7.92
C VAL A 539 1.67 -21.61 8.77
N SER A 540 2.54 -21.37 9.74
CA SER A 540 2.46 -20.19 10.61
C SER A 540 2.65 -18.88 9.82
N SER A 541 3.48 -18.86 8.77
CA SER A 541 3.66 -17.67 7.90
C SER A 541 2.37 -17.30 7.15
N LEU A 542 1.48 -18.27 6.88
CA LEU A 542 0.22 -18.01 6.20
C LEU A 542 -0.75 -17.16 7.02
N GLN A 543 -0.64 -17.15 8.36
CA GLN A 543 -1.46 -16.43 9.38
C GLN A 543 -2.99 -16.62 9.33
N PHE A 544 -3.60 -16.72 8.14
CA PHE A 544 -5.04 -16.81 7.90
C PHE A 544 -5.33 -17.73 6.70
N PRO A 545 -6.10 -18.82 6.86
CA PRO A 545 -6.49 -19.69 5.74
C PRO A 545 -7.28 -18.98 4.65
N ASN A 546 -7.98 -17.90 4.98
CA ASN A 546 -8.75 -17.12 4.00
C ASN A 546 -7.91 -16.55 2.84
N ARG A 547 -6.58 -16.42 3.00
CA ARG A 547 -5.68 -15.92 1.95
C ARG A 547 -5.67 -16.81 0.69
N PHE A 548 -6.01 -18.10 0.81
CA PHE A 548 -6.16 -19.00 -0.34
C PHE A 548 -7.32 -18.59 -1.27
N LEU A 549 -8.33 -17.87 -0.76
CA LEU A 549 -9.47 -17.42 -1.55
C LEU A 549 -9.12 -16.33 -2.57
N GLY A 550 -7.97 -15.65 -2.45
CA GLY A 550 -7.49 -14.72 -3.48
C GLY A 550 -7.26 -15.43 -4.82
N TRP A 551 -6.48 -16.51 -4.77
CA TRP A 551 -6.27 -17.40 -5.92
C TRP A 551 -7.52 -18.23 -6.25
N GLY A 552 -8.26 -18.70 -5.24
CA GLY A 552 -9.52 -19.42 -5.44
C GLY A 552 -10.51 -18.61 -6.28
N SER A 553 -10.75 -17.35 -5.90
CA SER A 553 -11.62 -16.43 -6.61
C SER A 553 -11.14 -16.19 -8.05
N LEU A 554 -9.83 -16.03 -8.27
CA LEU A 554 -9.28 -15.88 -9.62
C LEU A 554 -9.54 -17.11 -10.51
N PHE A 555 -9.33 -18.32 -9.99
CA PHE A 555 -9.62 -19.54 -10.74
C PHE A 555 -11.11 -19.71 -11.01
N LEU A 556 -11.98 -19.36 -10.07
CA LEU A 556 -13.43 -19.39 -10.30
C LEU A 556 -13.87 -18.35 -11.35
N VAL A 557 -13.26 -17.17 -11.38
CA VAL A 557 -13.48 -16.20 -12.48
C VAL A 557 -13.07 -16.80 -13.82
N LEU A 558 -11.91 -17.50 -13.90
CA LEU A 558 -11.51 -18.21 -15.11
C LEU A 558 -12.54 -19.27 -15.53
N LEU A 559 -13.16 -19.98 -14.60
CA LEU A 559 -14.22 -20.95 -14.90
C LEU A 559 -15.45 -20.27 -15.49
N CYS A 560 -15.90 -19.16 -14.90
CA CYS A 560 -16.98 -18.34 -15.47
C CYS A 560 -16.66 -17.92 -16.90
N CYS A 561 -15.43 -17.44 -17.16
CA CYS A 561 -15.00 -17.10 -18.50
C CYS A 561 -14.92 -18.31 -19.45
N CYS A 562 -14.52 -19.50 -18.97
CA CYS A 562 -14.54 -20.73 -19.76
C CYS A 562 -15.98 -21.14 -20.15
N CYS A 563 -16.94 -21.01 -19.23
CA CYS A 563 -18.36 -21.23 -19.51
C CYS A 563 -18.88 -20.24 -20.57
N LEU A 564 -18.60 -18.94 -20.42
CA LEU A 564 -18.95 -17.92 -21.40
C LEU A 564 -18.32 -18.21 -22.77
N TYR A 565 -17.06 -18.62 -22.79
CA TYR A 565 -16.36 -18.99 -24.02
C TYR A 565 -17.03 -20.19 -24.71
N CYS A 566 -17.40 -21.22 -23.95
CA CYS A 566 -18.12 -22.38 -24.48
C CYS A 566 -19.45 -21.98 -25.14
N PHE A 567 -20.24 -21.11 -24.51
CA PHE A 567 -21.49 -20.63 -25.09
C PHE A 567 -21.27 -19.75 -26.34
N TRP A 568 -20.21 -18.94 -26.33
CA TRP A 568 -19.82 -18.12 -27.46
C TRP A 568 -19.38 -18.97 -28.66
N GLU A 569 -18.46 -19.92 -28.46
CA GLU A 569 -17.93 -20.80 -29.51
C GLU A 569 -19.02 -21.68 -30.12
N LYS A 570 -19.91 -22.24 -29.29
CA LYS A 570 -21.07 -23.02 -29.75
C LYS A 570 -22.20 -22.17 -30.36
N LYS A 571 -21.98 -20.86 -30.58
CA LYS A 571 -22.95 -19.90 -31.11
C LYS A 571 -24.29 -19.88 -30.35
N ARG A 572 -24.30 -20.26 -29.07
CA ARG A 572 -25.49 -20.30 -28.21
C ARG A 572 -25.77 -18.92 -27.63
N LYS A 573 -26.14 -17.97 -28.50
CA LYS A 573 -26.33 -16.55 -28.14
C LYS A 573 -27.24 -16.34 -26.94
N ARG A 574 -28.38 -17.06 -26.86
CA ARG A 574 -29.30 -16.97 -25.72
C ARG A 574 -28.60 -17.30 -24.39
N LEU A 575 -27.89 -18.43 -24.31
CA LEU A 575 -27.15 -18.83 -23.10
C LEU A 575 -26.00 -17.88 -22.77
N PHE A 576 -25.33 -17.34 -23.79
CA PHE A 576 -24.26 -16.36 -23.60
C PHE A 576 -24.81 -15.06 -22.99
N PHE A 577 -25.89 -14.52 -23.53
CA PHE A 577 -26.50 -13.29 -23.02
C PHE A 577 -27.15 -13.50 -21.65
N THR A 578 -27.81 -14.63 -21.41
CA THR A 578 -28.32 -14.93 -20.05
C THR A 578 -27.17 -15.03 -19.06
N ALA A 579 -26.09 -15.73 -19.37
CA ALA A 579 -24.91 -15.79 -18.51
C ALA A 579 -24.29 -14.40 -18.26
N LEU A 580 -24.29 -13.51 -19.27
CA LEU A 580 -23.83 -12.13 -19.08
C LEU A 580 -24.76 -11.33 -18.16
N VAL A 581 -26.08 -11.51 -18.28
CA VAL A 581 -27.06 -10.92 -17.35
C VAL A 581 -26.85 -11.45 -15.94
N TRP A 582 -26.55 -12.75 -15.77
CA TRP A 582 -26.19 -13.34 -14.48
C TRP A 582 -24.91 -12.74 -13.90
N VAL A 583 -23.89 -12.48 -14.73
CA VAL A 583 -22.69 -11.75 -14.30
C VAL A 583 -23.08 -10.36 -13.79
N LEU A 584 -23.88 -9.61 -14.55
CA LEU A 584 -24.33 -8.27 -14.15
C LEU A 584 -25.15 -8.30 -12.85
N ALA A 585 -26.13 -9.19 -12.74
CA ALA A 585 -26.92 -9.38 -11.53
C ALA A 585 -26.03 -9.75 -10.34
N GLY A 586 -25.02 -10.59 -10.56
CA GLY A 586 -24.01 -10.94 -9.59
C GLY A 586 -23.20 -9.74 -9.10
N LEU A 587 -22.73 -8.90 -10.01
CA LEU A 587 -21.97 -7.68 -9.68
C LEU A 587 -22.81 -6.69 -8.85
N VAL A 588 -24.09 -6.55 -9.18
CA VAL A 588 -25.02 -5.67 -8.45
C VAL A 588 -25.34 -6.24 -7.06
N THR A 589 -25.75 -7.50 -7.00
CA THR A 589 -26.21 -8.13 -5.75
C THR A 589 -25.08 -8.45 -4.77
N SER A 590 -23.86 -8.69 -5.24
CA SER A 590 -22.72 -8.95 -4.37
C SER A 590 -21.88 -7.70 -4.14
N GLY A 591 -21.44 -7.02 -5.20
CA GLY A 591 -20.47 -5.93 -5.08
C GLY A 591 -21.09 -4.60 -4.65
N LEU A 592 -22.15 -4.16 -5.34
CA LEU A 592 -22.78 -2.87 -5.00
C LEU A 592 -23.55 -2.94 -3.68
N TYR A 593 -24.26 -4.04 -3.43
CA TYR A 593 -24.91 -4.24 -2.14
C TYR A 593 -23.90 -4.25 -0.98
N LEU A 594 -22.75 -4.89 -1.17
CA LEU A 594 -21.70 -4.89 -0.16
C LEU A 594 -21.12 -3.49 0.08
N TYR A 595 -20.89 -2.72 -0.98
CA TYR A 595 -20.45 -1.33 -0.84
C TYR A 595 -21.48 -0.49 -0.08
N ASP A 596 -22.75 -0.65 -0.40
CA ASP A 596 -23.85 0.03 0.27
C ASP A 596 -23.96 -0.39 1.74
N HIS A 597 -23.82 -1.68 2.06
CA HIS A 597 -23.77 -2.19 3.42
C HIS A 597 -22.57 -1.66 4.22
N VAL A 598 -21.37 -1.69 3.64
CA VAL A 598 -20.15 -1.11 4.25
C VAL A 598 -20.33 0.40 4.47
N GLY A 599 -20.93 1.09 3.50
CA GLY A 599 -21.21 2.51 3.58
C GLY A 599 -22.12 2.86 4.77
N ARG A 600 -23.15 2.05 5.05
CA ARG A 600 -24.09 2.26 6.16
C ARG A 600 -23.53 1.87 7.51
N ASP A 601 -22.91 0.70 7.60
CA ASP A 601 -22.73 0.01 8.89
C ASP A 601 -21.28 0.01 9.39
N GLN A 602 -20.27 0.30 8.54
CA GLN A 602 -18.88 0.44 8.98
C GLN A 602 -18.60 1.86 9.48
N LYS A 603 -17.83 1.98 10.57
CA LYS A 603 -17.31 3.28 11.00
C LYS A 603 -16.46 3.90 9.90
N HIS A 604 -16.66 5.18 9.63
CA HIS A 604 -15.84 5.93 8.69
C HIS A 604 -14.82 6.78 9.44
N LEU A 605 -13.62 6.83 8.89
CA LEU A 605 -12.51 7.60 9.41
C LEU A 605 -12.21 8.78 8.47
N ALA A 606 -12.11 9.97 9.05
CA ALA A 606 -11.60 11.16 8.39
C ALA A 606 -10.31 11.55 9.11
N LEU A 607 -9.20 11.51 8.37
CA LEU A 607 -7.87 11.88 8.83
C LEU A 607 -7.22 12.80 7.81
N TYR A 608 -6.64 13.90 8.29
CA TYR A 608 -6.04 14.92 7.42
C TYR A 608 -4.52 14.93 7.46
N ASN A 609 -3.93 14.69 8.63
CA ASN A 609 -2.50 14.79 8.91
C ASN A 609 -2.01 13.56 9.71
N ARG A 610 -0.70 13.51 9.97
CA ARG A 610 -0.07 12.40 10.70
C ARG A 610 -0.47 12.42 12.18
N GLU A 611 -0.56 13.61 12.74
CA GLU A 611 -0.76 13.83 14.17
C GLU A 611 -2.11 13.25 14.63
N GLY A 612 -3.15 13.35 13.80
CA GLY A 612 -4.44 12.70 14.04
C GLY A 612 -4.41 11.16 14.08
N MET A 613 -3.33 10.51 13.62
CA MET A 613 -3.14 9.06 13.71
C MET A 613 -2.35 8.64 14.96
N GLY A 614 -1.64 9.56 15.59
CA GLY A 614 -0.63 9.28 16.61
C GLY A 614 0.74 8.89 16.02
N ALA A 615 1.67 8.49 16.88
CA ALA A 615 3.04 8.12 16.48
C ALA A 615 3.45 6.68 16.88
N GLY A 616 2.69 6.02 17.76
CA GLY A 616 3.07 4.75 18.37
C GLY A 616 2.56 3.48 17.68
N TYR A 617 1.48 3.55 16.90
CA TYR A 617 0.81 2.33 16.41
C TYR A 617 1.65 1.54 15.38
N ILE A 618 2.07 0.32 15.72
CA ILE A 618 2.85 -0.59 14.85
C ILE A 618 2.17 -1.95 14.58
N SER A 619 0.84 -2.00 14.71
CA SER A 619 0.05 -3.22 14.51
C SER A 619 0.51 -4.38 15.41
N GLY A 620 1.12 -5.44 14.85
CA GLY A 620 1.62 -6.60 15.59
C GLY A 620 3.09 -6.51 16.04
N ALA A 621 3.74 -5.36 15.87
CA ALA A 621 5.14 -5.11 16.25
C ALA A 621 6.17 -6.11 15.67
N GLU A 622 5.82 -6.78 14.56
CA GLU A 622 6.58 -7.90 14.00
C GLU A 622 8.03 -7.52 13.61
N TYR A 623 8.28 -6.24 13.30
CA TYR A 623 9.58 -5.75 12.86
C TYR A 623 10.35 -5.01 13.95
N LEU A 624 9.97 -5.15 15.22
CA LEU A 624 10.85 -4.80 16.34
C LEU A 624 11.95 -5.83 16.51
N ILE A 625 13.04 -5.41 17.14
CA ILE A 625 14.09 -6.31 17.61
C ILE A 625 13.51 -7.15 18.75
N GLN A 626 13.84 -8.44 18.79
CA GLN A 626 13.32 -9.33 19.82
C GLN A 626 13.67 -8.80 21.22
N GLY A 627 12.67 -8.81 22.11
CA GLY A 627 12.80 -8.34 23.49
C GLY A 627 12.58 -6.83 23.69
N THR A 628 12.32 -6.05 22.63
CA THR A 628 11.93 -4.65 22.76
C THR A 628 10.53 -4.52 23.38
N ARG A 629 10.42 -3.66 24.40
CA ARG A 629 9.20 -3.24 25.08
C ARG A 629 8.69 -1.95 24.45
N GLU A 630 7.68 -2.06 23.60
CA GLU A 630 7.09 -0.97 22.82
C GLU A 630 6.57 0.16 23.71
N GLU A 631 5.92 -0.19 24.82
CA GLU A 631 5.26 0.74 25.75
C GLU A 631 6.21 1.75 26.42
N THR A 632 7.51 1.51 26.37
CA THR A 632 8.53 2.40 26.95
C THR A 632 9.20 3.32 25.93
N LEU A 633 8.87 3.17 24.64
CA LEU A 633 9.45 3.94 23.54
C LEU A 633 8.67 5.25 23.32
N LEU A 634 8.78 6.17 24.27
CA LEU A 634 8.24 7.52 24.18
C LEU A 634 9.34 8.52 23.83
N TYR A 635 8.95 9.71 23.36
CA TYR A 635 9.87 10.83 23.18
C TYR A 635 10.59 11.12 24.50
N ARG A 636 11.92 11.21 24.46
CA ARG A 636 12.77 11.48 25.62
C ARG A 636 14.14 11.97 25.19
N ASP A 637 14.83 12.62 26.12
CA ASP A 637 16.25 12.94 26.01
C ASP A 637 17.14 11.68 26.09
N PRO A 638 18.41 11.76 25.64
CA PRO A 638 19.34 10.65 25.71
C PRO A 638 19.64 10.26 27.16
N VAL A 639 19.83 8.96 27.40
CA VAL A 639 20.18 8.42 28.72
C VAL A 639 21.68 8.18 28.76
N VAL A 640 22.37 8.68 29.78
CA VAL A 640 23.83 8.61 29.91
C VAL A 640 24.26 7.73 31.08
N SER A 641 25.43 7.10 30.96
CA SER A 641 26.06 6.39 32.08
C SER A 641 26.62 7.35 33.13
N GLY A 642 26.86 6.86 34.35
CA GLY A 642 27.53 7.64 35.39
C GLY A 642 28.90 8.15 34.93
N GLY A 643 29.15 9.46 35.07
CA GLY A 643 30.40 10.10 34.68
C GLY A 643 30.42 10.77 33.29
N VAL A 644 29.41 10.51 32.45
CA VAL A 644 29.24 11.17 31.14
C VAL A 644 28.23 12.31 31.25
N ARG A 645 28.56 13.46 30.66
CA ARG A 645 27.63 14.58 30.47
C ARG A 645 27.40 14.81 28.99
N VAL A 646 26.15 15.10 28.62
CA VAL A 646 25.74 15.45 27.25
C VAL A 646 25.22 16.87 27.24
N SER A 647 25.68 17.66 26.26
CA SER A 647 25.22 19.01 25.95
C SER A 647 25.00 19.17 24.45
N GLU A 648 24.27 20.22 24.05
CA GLU A 648 24.00 20.54 22.63
C GLU A 648 23.41 19.35 21.84
N TYR A 649 22.51 18.60 22.48
CA TYR A 649 21.85 17.47 21.84
C TYR A 649 20.82 17.94 20.80
N GLU A 650 21.00 17.50 19.57
CA GLU A 650 20.04 17.66 18.48
C GLU A 650 19.69 16.30 17.88
N LYS A 651 18.41 15.96 17.90
CA LYS A 651 17.88 14.76 17.25
C LYS A 651 17.29 15.11 15.89
N GLY A 652 17.77 14.46 14.84
CA GLY A 652 17.11 14.40 13.54
C GLY A 652 16.39 13.06 13.32
N ALA A 653 15.88 12.87 12.11
CA ALA A 653 15.07 11.70 11.72
C ALA A 653 15.73 10.33 12.03
N LEU A 654 16.89 10.03 11.46
CA LEU A 654 17.70 8.83 11.75
C LEU A 654 19.14 9.23 12.11
N ARG A 655 19.27 10.39 12.77
CA ARG A 655 20.55 10.97 13.16
C ARG A 655 20.44 11.64 14.52
N ALA A 656 21.55 11.71 15.24
CA ALA A 656 21.68 12.49 16.45
C ALA A 656 23.07 13.12 16.50
N GLU A 657 23.14 14.38 16.91
CA GLU A 657 24.39 15.08 17.18
C GLU A 657 24.39 15.56 18.63
N PHE A 658 25.53 15.46 19.31
CA PHE A 658 25.69 15.93 20.67
C PHE A 658 27.17 16.15 21.01
N VAL A 659 27.42 16.96 22.03
CA VAL A 659 28.74 17.09 22.66
C VAL A 659 28.74 16.24 23.92
N CYS A 660 29.73 15.36 24.08
CA CYS A 660 29.89 14.56 25.29
C CYS A 660 31.22 14.86 26.00
N ASP A 661 31.15 14.89 27.33
CA ASP A 661 32.29 15.00 28.23
C ASP A 661 32.31 13.78 29.16
N ASN A 662 33.34 12.96 29.03
CA ASN A 662 33.62 11.83 29.93
C ASN A 662 34.87 12.12 30.74
N ALA A 663 34.67 12.70 31.93
CA ALA A 663 35.76 12.95 32.89
C ALA A 663 36.21 11.68 33.64
N GLY A 664 35.53 10.55 33.42
CA GLY A 664 35.82 9.27 34.06
C GLY A 664 37.10 8.60 33.55
N ARG A 665 37.57 7.61 34.32
CA ARG A 665 38.69 6.72 33.91
C ARG A 665 38.21 5.45 33.21
N GLU A 666 36.90 5.25 33.14
CA GLU A 666 36.24 4.09 32.53
C GLU A 666 35.44 4.53 31.30
N GLU A 667 35.13 3.57 30.43
CA GLU A 667 34.24 3.79 29.30
C GLU A 667 32.84 4.15 29.80
N GLY A 668 32.26 5.18 29.19
CA GLY A 668 30.88 5.57 29.41
C GLY A 668 29.99 5.21 28.21
N TYR A 669 28.70 5.48 28.31
CA TYR A 669 27.78 5.32 27.21
C TYR A 669 26.71 6.39 27.13
N VAL A 670 26.18 6.58 25.92
CA VAL A 670 25.00 7.39 25.62
C VAL A 670 23.99 6.53 24.86
N ASP A 671 22.82 6.35 25.44
CA ASP A 671 21.65 5.69 24.86
C ASP A 671 20.76 6.73 24.20
N LEU A 672 20.65 6.64 22.88
CA LEU A 672 19.85 7.54 22.07
C LEU A 672 18.43 7.01 21.91
N PRO A 673 17.40 7.88 21.81
CA PRO A 673 16.02 7.48 21.51
C PRO A 673 15.85 7.11 20.02
N LEU A 674 16.60 6.09 19.58
CA LEU A 674 16.61 5.49 18.25
C LEU A 674 16.68 3.96 18.44
N LEU A 675 15.87 3.19 17.70
CA LEU A 675 15.95 1.73 17.74
C LEU A 675 17.20 1.24 16.99
N HIS A 676 17.99 0.37 17.62
CA HIS A 676 19.26 -0.10 17.07
C HIS A 676 19.05 -1.18 15.99
N TYR A 677 18.74 -0.75 14.77
CA TYR A 677 18.83 -1.60 13.59
C TYR A 677 20.24 -1.59 12.99
N TYR A 678 20.69 -2.72 12.45
CA TYR A 678 21.97 -2.83 11.75
C TYR A 678 22.15 -1.73 10.69
N GLY A 679 23.13 -0.85 10.90
CA GLY A 679 23.44 0.24 9.98
C GLY A 679 23.78 1.56 10.67
N TYR A 680 23.45 1.73 11.96
CA TYR A 680 23.89 2.90 12.72
C TYR A 680 25.40 2.93 12.89
N ARG A 681 25.97 4.13 12.75
CA ARG A 681 27.39 4.42 12.95
C ARG A 681 27.51 5.71 13.74
N ALA A 682 28.50 5.76 14.61
CA ALA A 682 28.85 6.95 15.39
C ALA A 682 30.26 7.39 15.00
N TYR A 683 30.46 8.69 14.87
CA TYR A 683 31.75 9.29 14.56
C TYR A 683 32.06 10.42 15.55
N ALA A 684 33.33 10.53 15.88
CA ALA A 684 33.94 11.54 16.73
C ALA A 684 34.46 12.72 15.91
N GLY A 685 34.35 13.94 16.44
CA GLY A 685 34.84 15.16 15.81
C GLY A 685 34.15 15.44 14.47
N ASP A 686 34.92 15.89 13.47
CA ASP A 686 34.43 16.17 12.11
C ASP A 686 34.23 14.89 11.26
N GLY A 687 34.15 13.70 11.88
CA GLY A 687 33.84 12.44 11.20
C GLY A 687 35.05 11.50 10.98
N GLU A 688 36.20 11.79 11.60
CA GLU A 688 37.46 11.07 11.33
C GLU A 688 37.59 9.75 12.09
N GLU A 689 37.12 9.69 13.35
CA GLU A 689 37.26 8.51 14.20
C GLU A 689 35.91 7.84 14.45
N ARG A 690 35.84 6.52 14.28
CA ARG A 690 34.61 5.73 14.42
C ARG A 690 34.47 5.22 15.84
N LEU A 691 33.35 5.56 16.49
CA LEU A 691 33.00 5.05 17.81
C LEU A 691 32.26 3.71 17.71
N GLN A 692 32.34 2.92 18.78
CA GLN A 692 31.60 1.66 18.90
C GLN A 692 30.12 1.95 19.14
N VAL A 693 29.26 1.25 18.39
CA VAL A 693 27.81 1.29 18.51
C VAL A 693 27.30 -0.11 18.80
N CYS A 694 26.43 -0.25 19.80
CA CYS A 694 25.81 -1.52 20.18
C CYS A 694 24.35 -1.34 20.64
N LYS A 695 23.67 -2.45 20.95
CA LYS A 695 22.32 -2.43 21.51
C LYS A 695 22.38 -2.03 22.99
N GLY A 696 21.77 -0.91 23.32
CA GLY A 696 21.58 -0.43 24.69
C GLY A 696 20.32 -0.99 25.33
N ASP A 697 19.87 -0.30 26.38
CA ASP A 697 18.70 -0.73 27.13
C ASP A 697 17.45 -0.65 26.24
N ASN A 698 16.65 -1.71 26.26
CA ASN A 698 15.48 -1.85 25.38
C ASN A 698 15.81 -1.81 23.86
N ASN A 699 17.00 -2.25 23.46
CA ASN A 699 17.47 -2.29 22.07
C ASN A 699 17.58 -0.91 21.39
N VAL A 700 17.82 0.15 22.16
CA VAL A 700 18.12 1.47 21.59
C VAL A 700 19.57 1.57 21.12
N VAL A 701 19.90 2.60 20.35
CA VAL A 701 21.27 2.86 19.88
C VAL A 701 22.13 3.33 21.06
N ARG A 702 23.10 2.50 21.47
CA ARG A 702 24.12 2.84 22.46
C ARG A 702 25.43 3.20 21.78
N VAL A 703 25.98 4.36 22.10
CA VAL A 703 27.35 4.76 21.70
C VAL A 703 28.26 4.64 22.89
N ILE A 704 29.40 3.96 22.73
CA ILE A 704 30.44 3.87 23.76
C ILE A 704 31.35 5.09 23.67
N ILE A 705 31.53 5.78 24.80
CA ILE A 705 32.33 7.00 24.92
C ILE A 705 33.64 6.65 25.63
N PRO A 706 34.81 6.89 25.00
CA PRO A 706 36.12 6.67 25.62
C PRO A 706 36.31 7.43 26.94
N PRO A 707 37.17 6.96 27.85
CA PRO A 707 37.53 7.71 29.05
C PRO A 707 38.33 8.97 28.71
N GLN A 708 38.24 10.00 29.56
CA GLN A 708 39.00 11.26 29.45
C GLN A 708 38.84 11.96 28.09
N SER A 709 37.62 11.94 27.54
CA SER A 709 37.33 12.51 26.22
C SER A 709 36.31 13.64 26.32
N HIS A 710 36.55 14.71 25.56
CA HIS A 710 35.57 15.73 25.25
C HIS A 710 35.47 15.86 23.73
N MET A 711 34.33 15.48 23.16
CA MET A 711 34.18 15.33 21.72
C MET A 711 32.76 15.60 21.25
N LYS A 712 32.63 16.14 20.04
CA LYS A 712 31.37 16.13 19.30
C LYS A 712 31.15 14.74 18.71
N VAL A 713 29.96 14.20 18.88
CA VAL A 713 29.56 12.88 18.36
C VAL A 713 28.41 13.06 17.38
N ALA A 714 28.56 12.47 16.20
CA ALA A 714 27.51 12.39 15.20
C ALA A 714 27.14 10.92 14.96
N VAL A 715 25.87 10.59 15.18
CA VAL A 715 25.31 9.26 14.95
C VAL A 715 24.35 9.32 13.77
N MET A 716 24.47 8.37 12.84
CA MET A 716 23.56 8.30 11.70
C MET A 716 23.37 6.87 11.19
N PHE A 717 22.21 6.60 10.61
CA PHE A 717 21.96 5.37 9.88
C PHE A 717 22.62 5.40 8.49
N VAL A 718 23.46 4.40 8.19
CA VAL A 718 24.13 4.26 6.89
C VAL A 718 23.84 2.88 6.30
N SER A 719 23.11 2.87 5.18
CA SER A 719 22.86 1.63 4.42
C SER A 719 24.18 1.02 3.91
N PRO A 720 24.34 -0.31 3.95
CA PRO A 720 25.46 -0.99 3.31
C PRO A 720 25.58 -0.70 1.81
N TRP A 721 26.81 -0.64 1.28
CA TRP A 721 27.06 -0.30 -0.13
C TRP A 721 26.39 -1.27 -1.12
N TYR A 722 26.29 -2.55 -0.78
CA TYR A 722 25.68 -3.57 -1.65
C TYR A 722 24.16 -3.42 -1.77
N TRP A 723 23.51 -2.70 -0.86
CA TRP A 723 22.11 -2.31 -1.03
C TRP A 723 21.96 -1.31 -2.18
N ARG A 724 22.89 -0.35 -2.28
CA ARG A 724 22.95 0.60 -3.39
C ARG A 724 23.25 -0.10 -4.71
N ALA A 725 24.13 -1.11 -4.70
CA ALA A 725 24.36 -1.95 -5.88
C ALA A 725 23.09 -2.70 -6.31
N ALA A 726 22.31 -3.24 -5.37
CA ALA A 726 21.05 -3.91 -5.67
C ALA A 726 19.99 -2.98 -6.28
N GLU A 727 19.96 -1.71 -5.86
CA GLU A 727 19.12 -0.67 -6.47
C GLU A 727 19.50 -0.42 -7.93
N TRP A 728 20.79 -0.29 -8.23
CA TRP A 728 21.28 -0.16 -9.61
C TRP A 728 20.93 -1.36 -10.47
N VAL A 729 21.01 -2.57 -9.93
CA VAL A 729 20.58 -3.80 -10.62
C VAL A 729 19.10 -3.74 -10.98
N SER A 730 18.24 -3.32 -10.05
CA SER A 730 16.81 -3.18 -10.33
C SER A 730 16.49 -2.09 -11.33
N ALA A 731 17.19 -0.95 -11.27
CA ALA A 731 17.07 0.12 -12.26
C ALA A 731 17.49 -0.36 -13.66
N ALA A 732 18.64 -1.03 -13.77
CA ALA A 732 19.13 -1.60 -15.02
C ALA A 732 18.18 -2.65 -15.59
N ALA A 733 17.63 -3.53 -14.72
CA ALA A 733 16.62 -4.50 -15.11
C ALA A 733 15.37 -3.81 -15.67
N ALA A 734 14.85 -2.78 -14.99
CA ALA A 734 13.68 -2.03 -15.45
C ALA A 734 13.92 -1.38 -16.82
N VAL A 735 15.07 -0.72 -17.02
CA VAL A 735 15.46 -0.11 -18.30
C VAL A 735 15.58 -1.17 -19.40
N TRP A 736 16.26 -2.28 -19.13
CA TRP A 736 16.42 -3.36 -20.10
C TRP A 736 15.07 -3.97 -20.53
N ILE A 737 14.19 -4.27 -19.58
CA ILE A 737 12.82 -4.77 -19.84
C ILE A 737 12.05 -3.74 -20.68
N GLY A 738 12.14 -2.45 -20.34
CA GLY A 738 11.53 -1.36 -21.09
C GLY A 738 12.00 -1.30 -22.55
N ILE A 739 13.30 -1.40 -22.79
CA ILE A 739 13.88 -1.46 -24.15
C ILE A 739 13.36 -2.68 -24.90
N CYS A 740 13.29 -3.86 -24.25
CA CYS A 740 12.76 -5.06 -24.86
C CYS A 740 11.27 -4.92 -25.25
N LEU A 741 10.45 -4.26 -24.43
CA LEU A 741 9.06 -3.96 -24.74
C LEU A 741 8.93 -3.01 -25.93
N LEU A 742 9.69 -1.90 -25.94
CA LEU A 742 9.67 -0.93 -27.04
C LEU A 742 10.06 -1.56 -28.38
N ARG A 743 11.13 -2.37 -28.40
CA ARG A 743 11.54 -3.14 -29.60
C ARG A 743 10.45 -4.09 -30.08
N ARG A 744 9.69 -4.70 -29.16
CA ARG A 744 8.57 -5.59 -29.48
C ARG A 744 7.39 -4.83 -30.08
N VAL A 745 7.07 -3.65 -29.56
CA VAL A 745 6.00 -2.79 -30.09
C VAL A 745 6.34 -2.31 -31.50
N LYS A 746 7.56 -1.82 -31.74
CA LYS A 746 8.02 -1.40 -33.08
C LYS A 746 7.90 -2.51 -34.12
N ARG A 747 8.42 -3.71 -33.82
CA ARG A 747 8.33 -4.89 -34.72
C ARG A 747 6.91 -5.34 -35.03
N LYS A 748 5.93 -5.07 -34.16
CA LYS A 748 4.51 -5.34 -34.44
C LYS A 748 3.90 -4.26 -35.32
N GLY A 749 4.29 -3.00 -35.12
CA GLY A 749 3.84 -1.87 -35.95
C GLY A 749 4.42 -1.87 -37.37
N GLU A 750 5.58 -2.49 -37.59
CA GLU A 750 6.18 -2.69 -38.93
C GLU A 750 5.54 -3.87 -39.71
N ARG A 751 4.74 -4.71 -39.04
CA ARG A 751 4.07 -5.89 -39.64
C ARG A 751 2.57 -5.70 -39.86
N LEU A 752 2.04 -4.54 -39.46
CA LEU A 752 0.65 -4.10 -39.63
C LEU A 752 0.66 -2.92 -40.60
#